data_AF-A0A2U1S0V4-F1
#
_entry.id   AF-A0A2U1S0V4-F1
#
_cell.length_a   1.000
_cell.length_b   1.000
_cell.length_c   1.000
_cell.angle_alpha   90.00
_cell.angle_beta   90.00
_cell.angle_gamma   90.00
#
_symmetry.space_group_name_H-M   'P 1'
#
loop_
_entity.id
_entity.type
_entity.pdbx_description
1 polymer ?
#
loop_
_entity_poly.entity_id
_entity_poly.type
_entity_poly.pdbx_seq_one_letter_code
_entity_poly.pdbx_strand_id
1 'polypeptide(L)'
;MASKLDSYLKEQLGVKNGLEETFNQRKVRQWIELGGAAEDEGFGVEPLGAAFRSINHFHNPLQSWDQAGLAGRCLAIIPISGEASVRWAQDPAQGLSGQAAWADARQAFLQALTLPSKAERDAAWAKTFQILGQQMRLVADLAAPAHTRNDPHCWADGFEAWASTNSRLVQDLLAVPPVRPDPSIFSLGVPIPDPIAKVPIARLWDTDQYVTPNPDPDIALSPTIGLAEYSNANSFSDGTVFSNDSTNLPFPAKTGVELGPPEPEPKKGELRRYLKKVRDGELIDHLAVPSALYDFLPEALQAEKKGLDDKVFQDYGEKLLPRAVGYSAVLLDYFFRGSLWARADWYGGKLVLYLSNEGDEIMEGVFEVYAIYDKGSAGERRMKLASREGGAVTTLQAGSSQTFQVDVPSGQGLTHHYILVFRGRLGDEEDAVVGHVFLLAPRVLFVQQESTADIKLDHCDRFVWPPDPGIPDPGETILDEEILNCWWTPVNRQMNGRLVKNVVDPIVKRIVARTATNAGGTMSATIWERQGAEPDPVTMTFVAPDSPVYWDLFLDVQLTDGFTISTRLATFYGGYSSSGKSLSYGYVDSSSYYKYAVESGKSASLGISRDRGRDKTISISGYTNPTNTLTVQSYGGFVASEGVVVDSDGYREYALTGLEVYQGGSTEPPKYDPRFAVALNAFNATPIGEGLPTKWEAVIERVYYRGEAEFLQAFMPDVPPPFTIHLSGPQQ
;
A
#
# COMPACT_ATOMS: atom_id res chain seq x y z
N MET A 1 22.21 6.33 3.28
CA MET A 1 22.58 4.96 2.91
C MET A 1 22.82 4.92 1.42
N ALA A 2 23.74 4.06 0.95
CA ALA A 2 24.04 3.94 -0.47
C ALA A 2 22.92 3.22 -1.26
N SER A 3 22.12 2.35 -0.65
CA SER A 3 21.01 1.62 -1.30
C SER A 3 19.65 1.91 -0.66
N LYS A 4 18.57 1.70 -1.42
CA LYS A 4 17.15 1.74 -1.01
C LYS A 4 16.65 0.44 -0.36
N LEU A 5 17.52 -0.56 -0.18
CA LEU A 5 17.13 -1.86 0.37
C LEU A 5 16.39 -1.75 1.72
N ASP A 6 16.88 -0.94 2.65
CA ASP A 6 16.28 -0.80 3.98
C ASP A 6 14.83 -0.28 3.92
N SER A 7 14.58 0.74 3.11
CA SER A 7 13.23 1.28 2.89
C SER A 7 12.35 0.25 2.17
N TYR A 8 12.85 -0.44 1.15
CA TYR A 8 12.09 -1.47 0.43
C TYR A 8 11.62 -2.59 1.38
N LEU A 9 12.53 -3.11 2.21
CA LEU A 9 12.19 -4.15 3.20
C LEU A 9 11.07 -3.70 4.15
N LYS A 10 11.15 -2.45 4.64
CA LYS A 10 10.16 -1.89 5.58
C LYS A 10 8.82 -1.61 4.92
N GLU A 11 8.84 -0.92 3.77
CA GLU A 11 7.67 -0.34 3.14
C GLU A 11 6.93 -1.34 2.24
N GLN A 12 7.65 -2.13 1.45
CA GLN A 12 7.05 -3.09 0.54
C GLN A 12 6.79 -4.44 1.21
N LEU A 13 7.71 -4.91 2.06
CA LEU A 13 7.67 -6.27 2.58
C LEU A 13 7.23 -6.36 4.06
N GLY A 14 7.02 -5.22 4.72
CA GLY A 14 6.63 -5.17 6.13
C GLY A 14 7.67 -5.77 7.08
N VAL A 15 8.94 -5.80 6.67
CA VAL A 15 10.09 -6.23 7.47
C VAL A 15 10.51 -5.06 8.36
N LYS A 16 9.93 -5.01 9.57
CA LYS A 16 9.93 -3.81 10.43
C LYS A 16 11.33 -3.27 10.74
N ASN A 17 12.31 -4.15 10.97
CA ASN A 17 13.66 -3.72 11.32
C ASN A 17 14.59 -3.53 10.11
N GLY A 18 14.08 -3.70 8.88
CA GLY A 18 14.85 -3.54 7.64
C GLY A 18 16.16 -4.33 7.66
N LEU A 19 17.29 -3.65 7.50
CA LEU A 19 18.63 -4.27 7.51
C LEU A 19 19.02 -4.93 8.85
N GLU A 20 18.36 -4.55 9.94
CA GLU A 20 18.56 -5.11 11.27
C GLU A 20 17.62 -6.28 11.57
N GLU A 21 16.71 -6.63 10.66
CA GLU A 21 15.85 -7.80 10.80
C GLU A 21 16.69 -9.08 10.81
N THR A 22 16.35 -10.00 11.72
CA THR A 22 17.06 -11.26 11.87
C THR A 22 16.32 -12.38 11.17
N PHE A 23 16.97 -12.99 10.18
CA PHE A 23 16.52 -14.21 9.52
C PHE A 23 17.53 -15.32 9.80
N ASN A 24 17.05 -16.50 10.19
CA ASN A 24 17.93 -17.65 10.46
C ASN A 24 19.13 -17.30 11.37
N GLN A 25 18.86 -16.60 12.48
CA GLN A 25 19.83 -16.19 13.53
C GLN A 25 20.82 -15.08 13.17
N ARG A 26 20.78 -14.51 11.95
CA ARG A 26 21.64 -13.37 11.57
C ARG A 26 20.83 -12.23 10.99
N LYS A 27 21.34 -11.01 11.15
CA LYS A 27 20.76 -9.82 10.54
C LYS A 27 20.90 -9.85 9.02
N VAL A 28 19.99 -9.18 8.30
CA VAL A 28 20.09 -9.03 6.84
C VAL A 28 21.49 -8.58 6.41
N ARG A 29 22.02 -7.51 7.03
CA ARG A 29 23.38 -7.02 6.71
C ARG A 29 24.49 -8.07 6.93
N GLN A 30 24.34 -8.91 7.95
CA GLN A 30 25.32 -9.95 8.26
C GLN A 30 25.29 -11.10 7.25
N TRP A 31 24.12 -11.40 6.66
CA TRP A 31 24.03 -12.36 5.55
C TRP A 31 24.70 -11.83 4.29
N ILE A 32 24.53 -10.54 3.98
CA ILE A 32 25.22 -9.88 2.86
C ILE A 32 26.74 -9.91 3.08
N GLU A 33 27.21 -9.53 4.27
CA GLU A 33 28.64 -9.60 4.65
C GLU A 33 29.20 -11.02 4.48
N LEU A 34 28.47 -12.03 5.00
CA LEU A 34 28.87 -13.43 4.90
C LEU A 34 28.90 -13.93 3.45
N GLY A 35 27.93 -13.50 2.63
CA GLY A 35 27.90 -13.79 1.21
C GLY A 35 29.11 -13.25 0.48
N GLY A 36 29.45 -11.98 0.72
CA GLY A 36 30.64 -11.37 0.11
C GLY A 36 31.94 -12.05 0.52
N ALA A 37 32.04 -12.57 1.75
CA ALA A 37 33.18 -13.37 2.18
C ALA A 37 33.20 -14.78 1.56
N ALA A 38 32.03 -15.40 1.31
CA ALA A 38 31.93 -16.76 0.79
C ALA A 38 32.47 -16.94 -0.64
N GLU A 39 32.55 -15.87 -1.42
CA GLU A 39 33.19 -15.88 -2.74
C GLU A 39 34.71 -16.08 -2.66
N ASP A 40 35.35 -15.66 -1.56
CA ASP A 40 36.81 -15.70 -1.37
C ASP A 40 37.27 -16.75 -0.36
N GLU A 41 36.44 -17.06 0.65
CA GLU A 41 36.84 -17.86 1.81
C GLU A 41 36.32 -19.31 1.74
N GLY A 42 37.21 -20.26 2.07
CA GLY A 42 36.90 -21.69 2.11
C GLY A 42 36.43 -22.19 3.49
N PHE A 43 36.39 -21.36 4.54
CA PHE A 43 36.07 -21.81 5.90
C PHE A 43 34.80 -21.16 6.45
N GLY A 44 33.75 -21.97 6.63
CA GLY A 44 32.59 -21.65 7.48
C GLY A 44 31.23 -21.65 6.80
N VAL A 45 31.15 -21.42 5.47
CA VAL A 45 29.89 -21.42 4.71
C VAL A 45 29.92 -22.31 3.47
N GLU A 46 31.00 -22.27 2.68
CA GLU A 46 31.18 -23.14 1.50
C GLU A 46 32.63 -23.66 1.49
N PRO A 47 32.88 -24.93 1.91
CA PRO A 47 34.22 -25.50 2.09
C PRO A 47 35.16 -25.42 0.89
N LEU A 48 34.61 -25.12 -0.29
CA LEU A 48 35.28 -25.10 -1.58
C LEU A 48 35.22 -23.70 -2.24
N GLY A 49 34.62 -22.68 -1.61
CA GLY A 49 34.43 -21.34 -2.18
C GLY A 49 35.74 -20.73 -2.69
N ALA A 50 36.73 -20.62 -1.80
CA ALA A 50 38.06 -20.09 -2.12
C ALA A 50 38.78 -20.75 -3.31
N ALA A 51 38.58 -22.05 -3.55
CA ALA A 51 39.34 -22.80 -4.55
C ALA A 51 38.67 -22.81 -5.93
N PHE A 52 37.36 -22.56 -6.00
CA PHE A 52 36.58 -22.71 -7.24
C PHE A 52 35.82 -21.45 -7.65
N ARG A 53 35.54 -20.52 -6.73
CA ARG A 53 34.82 -19.26 -7.03
C ARG A 53 35.76 -18.13 -7.42
N SER A 54 36.86 -17.94 -6.66
CA SER A 54 37.85 -16.87 -6.84
C SER A 54 38.45 -16.78 -8.24
N ILE A 55 38.65 -17.92 -8.91
CA ILE A 55 39.14 -17.96 -10.30
C ILE A 55 38.19 -17.27 -11.29
N ASN A 56 36.92 -17.06 -10.93
CA ASN A 56 35.91 -16.39 -11.75
C ASN A 56 35.66 -14.93 -11.34
N HIS A 57 36.56 -14.31 -10.57
CA HIS A 57 36.43 -12.90 -10.14
C HIS A 57 36.93 -11.90 -11.20
N PHE A 58 37.53 -12.40 -12.28
CA PHE A 58 38.17 -11.62 -13.32
C PHE A 58 37.22 -11.29 -14.47
N HIS A 59 37.31 -10.07 -15.00
CA HIS A 59 36.64 -9.65 -16.23
C HIS A 59 37.49 -8.60 -16.97
N ASN A 60 38.12 -8.99 -18.07
CA ASN A 60 38.87 -8.10 -18.95
C ASN A 60 37.96 -7.51 -20.04
N PRO A 61 37.61 -6.20 -19.96
CA PRO A 61 36.63 -5.57 -20.86
C PRO A 61 37.13 -5.42 -22.31
N LEU A 62 38.40 -5.70 -22.58
CA LEU A 62 38.98 -5.61 -23.92
C LEU A 62 38.85 -6.91 -24.73
N GLN A 63 38.24 -7.94 -24.14
CA GLN A 63 37.94 -9.23 -24.75
C GLN A 63 36.42 -9.41 -24.90
N SER A 64 36.00 -10.33 -25.78
CA SER A 64 34.61 -10.77 -25.77
C SER A 64 34.28 -11.44 -24.43
N TRP A 65 33.03 -11.34 -23.96
CA TRP A 65 32.67 -11.78 -22.60
C TRP A 65 32.91 -13.28 -22.35
N ASP A 66 32.91 -14.11 -23.40
CA ASP A 66 33.25 -15.54 -23.32
C ASP A 66 34.76 -15.82 -23.18
N GLN A 67 35.59 -14.79 -23.34
CA GLN A 67 37.05 -14.83 -23.20
C GLN A 67 37.58 -13.78 -22.21
N ALA A 68 36.70 -13.03 -21.57
CA ALA A 68 37.04 -11.97 -20.62
C ALA A 68 37.44 -12.50 -19.24
N GLY A 69 37.26 -13.79 -18.96
CA GLY A 69 37.62 -14.40 -17.69
C GLY A 69 39.12 -14.60 -17.48
N LEU A 70 39.46 -15.20 -16.35
CA LEU A 70 40.84 -15.51 -15.99
C LEU A 70 41.42 -16.54 -16.96
N ALA A 71 42.58 -16.25 -17.52
CA ALA A 71 43.37 -17.21 -18.28
C ALA A 71 44.86 -16.96 -18.00
N GLY A 72 45.46 -17.79 -17.15
CA GLY A 72 46.82 -17.55 -16.69
C GLY A 72 47.47 -18.70 -15.94
N ARG A 73 48.50 -18.37 -15.17
CA ARG A 73 49.22 -19.33 -14.33
C ARG A 73 49.46 -18.76 -12.94
N CYS A 74 49.11 -19.53 -11.91
CA CYS A 74 49.54 -19.31 -10.53
C CYS A 74 50.91 -19.98 -10.31
N LEU A 75 51.80 -19.33 -9.54
CA LEU A 75 53.19 -19.76 -9.28
C LEU A 75 53.99 -20.08 -10.55
N ALA A 76 53.68 -19.40 -11.66
CA ALA A 76 54.25 -19.60 -13.00
C ALA A 76 54.10 -21.01 -13.61
N ILE A 77 53.49 -21.98 -12.91
CA ILE A 77 53.40 -23.38 -13.37
C ILE A 77 52.00 -23.98 -13.28
N ILE A 78 51.14 -23.47 -12.40
CA ILE A 78 49.79 -24.01 -12.17
C ILE A 78 48.83 -23.29 -13.11
N PRO A 79 48.32 -23.92 -14.19
CA PRO A 79 47.33 -23.28 -15.04
C PRO A 79 46.07 -23.00 -14.23
N ILE A 80 45.59 -21.76 -14.30
CA ILE A 80 44.33 -21.33 -13.70
C ILE A 80 43.49 -20.66 -14.78
N SER A 81 42.21 -21.00 -14.79
CA SER A 81 41.25 -20.40 -15.71
C SER A 81 39.87 -20.36 -15.07
N GLY A 82 39.14 -19.29 -15.31
CA GLY A 82 37.77 -19.12 -14.84
C GLY A 82 36.92 -18.41 -15.86
N GLU A 83 35.61 -18.56 -15.72
CA GLU A 83 34.61 -17.83 -16.48
C GLU A 83 34.67 -16.33 -16.13
N ALA A 84 34.31 -15.46 -17.07
CA ALA A 84 34.26 -14.03 -16.81
C ALA A 84 33.28 -13.72 -15.68
N SER A 85 33.63 -12.83 -14.75
CA SER A 85 32.81 -12.57 -13.56
C SER A 85 31.39 -12.10 -13.91
N VAL A 86 31.21 -11.39 -15.04
CA VAL A 86 29.89 -10.99 -15.55
C VAL A 86 29.01 -12.19 -15.96
N ARG A 87 29.61 -13.24 -16.52
CA ARG A 87 28.94 -14.49 -16.91
C ARG A 87 28.76 -15.39 -15.69
N TRP A 88 29.79 -15.56 -14.87
CA TRP A 88 29.75 -16.31 -13.62
C TRP A 88 28.65 -15.85 -12.67
N ALA A 89 28.43 -14.53 -12.57
CA ALA A 89 27.36 -13.94 -11.77
C ALA A 89 25.96 -14.42 -12.19
N GLN A 90 25.78 -14.86 -13.43
CA GLN A 90 24.49 -15.25 -14.01
C GLN A 90 24.42 -16.71 -14.46
N ASP A 91 25.53 -17.43 -14.44
CA ASP A 91 25.59 -18.84 -14.84
C ASP A 91 25.01 -19.74 -13.75
N PRO A 92 23.91 -20.47 -14.00
CA PRO A 92 23.39 -21.45 -13.03
C PRO A 92 24.32 -22.66 -12.82
N ALA A 93 25.30 -22.89 -13.70
CA ALA A 93 26.20 -24.03 -13.67
C ALA A 93 27.46 -23.82 -12.79
N GLN A 94 27.29 -23.40 -11.54
CA GLN A 94 28.41 -23.11 -10.62
C GLN A 94 29.03 -24.35 -9.93
N GLY A 95 28.62 -25.55 -10.34
CA GLY A 95 29.24 -26.81 -9.94
C GLY A 95 29.24 -27.09 -8.43
N LEU A 96 30.37 -27.62 -7.92
CA LEU A 96 30.52 -28.03 -6.51
C LEU A 96 30.69 -26.86 -5.53
N SER A 97 30.78 -25.63 -6.05
CA SER A 97 30.97 -24.41 -5.27
C SER A 97 29.65 -23.81 -4.74
N GLY A 98 28.53 -24.53 -4.88
CA GLY A 98 27.21 -24.03 -4.49
C GLY A 98 26.55 -23.14 -5.53
N GLN A 99 25.27 -22.83 -5.32
CA GLN A 99 24.44 -21.99 -6.19
C GLN A 99 24.37 -20.56 -5.65
N ALA A 100 24.84 -19.60 -6.45
CA ALA A 100 24.86 -18.18 -6.14
C ALA A 100 24.75 -17.30 -7.40
N ALA A 101 24.14 -17.80 -8.47
CA ALA A 101 23.82 -16.99 -9.64
C ALA A 101 22.68 -16.01 -9.34
N TRP A 102 22.54 -14.98 -10.17
CA TRP A 102 21.44 -14.01 -10.06
C TRP A 102 20.05 -14.68 -10.04
N ALA A 103 19.86 -15.69 -10.89
CA ALA A 103 18.61 -16.47 -10.93
C ALA A 103 18.35 -17.24 -9.63
N ASP A 104 19.40 -17.72 -8.95
CA ASP A 104 19.28 -18.39 -7.66
C ASP A 104 18.83 -17.41 -6.57
N ALA A 105 19.31 -16.16 -6.60
CA ALA A 105 18.82 -15.10 -5.70
C ALA A 105 17.33 -14.80 -5.95
N ARG A 106 16.89 -14.73 -7.22
CA ARG A 106 15.48 -14.56 -7.58
C ARG A 106 14.62 -15.72 -7.07
N GLN A 107 15.09 -16.95 -7.24
CA GLN A 107 14.39 -18.13 -6.75
C GLN A 107 14.30 -18.16 -5.22
N ALA A 108 15.41 -17.89 -4.52
CA ALA A 108 15.44 -17.81 -3.06
C ALA A 108 14.51 -16.70 -2.55
N PHE A 109 14.48 -15.55 -3.23
CA PHE A 109 13.59 -14.45 -2.87
C PHE A 109 12.12 -14.84 -3.04
N LEU A 110 11.75 -15.47 -4.17
CA LEU A 110 10.42 -16.01 -4.38
C LEU A 110 10.02 -16.98 -3.27
N GLN A 111 10.92 -17.90 -2.88
CA GLN A 111 10.69 -18.84 -1.78
C GLN A 111 10.50 -18.12 -0.45
N ALA A 112 11.30 -17.09 -0.18
CA ALA A 112 11.18 -16.25 1.01
C ALA A 112 9.83 -15.50 1.06
N LEU A 113 9.23 -15.22 -0.10
CA LEU A 113 7.90 -14.62 -0.22
C LEU A 113 6.75 -15.63 -0.15
N THR A 114 6.96 -16.90 -0.50
CA THR A 114 5.83 -17.82 -0.80
C THR A 114 5.80 -19.11 0.02
N LEU A 115 6.93 -19.57 0.57
CA LEU A 115 6.96 -20.87 1.26
C LEU A 115 6.01 -20.90 2.47
N PRO A 116 5.34 -22.05 2.73
CA PRO A 116 4.29 -22.10 3.75
C PRO A 116 4.79 -21.85 5.17
N SER A 117 5.92 -22.42 5.57
CA SER A 117 6.43 -22.29 6.94
C SER A 117 7.33 -21.07 7.12
N LYS A 118 7.26 -20.44 8.30
CA LYS A 118 8.18 -19.33 8.63
C LYS A 118 9.64 -19.77 8.63
N ALA A 119 9.94 -20.96 9.15
CA ALA A 119 11.33 -21.45 9.21
C ALA A 119 11.95 -21.59 7.82
N GLU A 120 11.23 -22.17 6.85
CA GLU A 120 11.71 -22.28 5.48
C GLU A 120 11.83 -20.92 4.79
N ARG A 121 10.88 -20.00 5.02
CA ARG A 121 10.98 -18.62 4.51
C ARG A 121 12.18 -17.88 5.09
N ASP A 122 12.44 -18.00 6.38
CA ASP A 122 13.59 -17.36 7.03
C ASP A 122 14.92 -17.92 6.48
N ALA A 123 14.99 -19.22 6.18
CA ALA A 123 16.13 -19.82 5.49
C ALA A 123 16.28 -19.31 4.04
N ALA A 124 15.17 -19.15 3.31
CA ALA A 124 15.17 -18.58 1.97
C ALA A 124 15.54 -17.08 1.95
N TRP A 125 15.12 -16.31 2.96
CA TRP A 125 15.58 -14.93 3.18
C TRP A 125 17.09 -14.88 3.39
N ALA A 126 17.60 -15.72 4.30
CA ALA A 126 19.03 -15.83 4.55
C ALA A 126 19.81 -16.14 3.26
N LYS A 127 19.35 -17.12 2.47
CA LYS A 127 19.97 -17.49 1.19
C LYS A 127 19.89 -16.35 0.16
N THR A 128 18.77 -15.63 0.08
CA THR A 128 18.63 -14.45 -0.79
C THR A 128 19.72 -13.41 -0.49
N PHE A 129 19.85 -13.01 0.78
CA PHE A 129 20.81 -11.98 1.17
C PHE A 129 22.27 -12.46 1.08
N GLN A 130 22.52 -13.74 1.36
CA GLN A 130 23.83 -14.35 1.14
C GLN A 130 24.23 -14.27 -0.35
N ILE A 131 23.35 -14.70 -1.26
CA ILE A 131 23.67 -14.66 -2.70
C ILE A 131 23.83 -13.20 -3.17
N LEU A 132 23.01 -12.27 -2.69
CA LEU A 132 23.20 -10.85 -3.02
C LEU A 132 24.56 -10.32 -2.54
N GLY A 133 25.06 -10.77 -1.39
CA GLY A 133 26.43 -10.49 -0.95
C GLY A 133 27.50 -11.04 -1.89
N GLN A 134 27.29 -12.26 -2.40
CA GLN A 134 28.17 -12.88 -3.41
C GLN A 134 28.18 -12.08 -4.72
N GLN A 135 27.01 -11.65 -5.19
CA GLN A 135 26.87 -10.80 -6.37
C GLN A 135 27.56 -9.43 -6.18
N MET A 136 27.43 -8.83 -4.99
CA MET A 136 28.12 -7.58 -4.64
C MET A 136 29.64 -7.73 -4.64
N ARG A 137 30.18 -8.87 -4.19
CA ARG A 137 31.62 -9.17 -4.24
C ARG A 137 32.14 -9.12 -5.67
N LEU A 138 31.52 -9.85 -6.59
CA LEU A 138 31.94 -9.91 -7.99
C LEU A 138 31.97 -8.53 -8.68
N VAL A 139 31.08 -7.61 -8.29
CA VAL A 139 31.12 -6.20 -8.74
C VAL A 139 32.26 -5.45 -8.06
N ALA A 140 32.41 -5.58 -6.74
CA ALA A 140 33.44 -4.88 -5.98
C ALA A 140 34.86 -5.28 -6.41
N ASP A 141 35.04 -6.53 -6.83
CA ASP A 141 36.31 -7.07 -7.34
C ASP A 141 36.80 -6.36 -8.60
N LEU A 142 35.92 -5.74 -9.38
CA LEU A 142 36.31 -4.93 -10.54
C LEU A 142 37.03 -3.63 -10.12
N ALA A 143 36.91 -3.24 -8.85
CA ALA A 143 37.69 -2.15 -8.26
C ALA A 143 39.13 -2.58 -7.90
N ALA A 144 39.48 -3.86 -8.01
CA ALA A 144 40.85 -4.34 -7.98
C ALA A 144 41.40 -4.39 -9.43
N PRO A 145 42.41 -3.56 -9.78
CA PRO A 145 42.92 -3.51 -11.15
C PRO A 145 43.40 -4.86 -11.71
N ALA A 146 43.92 -5.75 -10.86
CA ALA A 146 44.34 -7.09 -11.27
C ALA A 146 43.19 -7.90 -11.90
N HIS A 147 41.99 -7.79 -11.33
CA HIS A 147 40.81 -8.55 -11.75
C HIS A 147 40.26 -8.07 -13.10
N THR A 148 40.52 -6.82 -13.49
CA THR A 148 40.07 -6.27 -14.78
C THR A 148 41.13 -6.34 -15.86
N ARG A 149 42.36 -6.69 -15.50
CA ARG A 149 43.51 -6.76 -16.42
C ARG A 149 44.01 -8.19 -16.65
N ASN A 150 43.27 -9.19 -16.17
CA ASN A 150 43.63 -10.62 -16.25
C ASN A 150 45.05 -10.87 -15.70
N ASP A 151 45.37 -10.29 -14.53
CA ASP A 151 46.67 -10.42 -13.87
C ASP A 151 46.59 -11.49 -12.75
N PRO A 152 47.01 -12.74 -13.01
CA PRO A 152 46.81 -13.84 -12.07
C PRO A 152 47.69 -13.75 -10.82
N HIS A 153 47.08 -13.90 -9.64
CA HIS A 153 47.80 -14.00 -8.36
C HIS A 153 47.25 -15.14 -7.48
N CYS A 154 48.14 -15.78 -6.71
CA CYS A 154 47.79 -16.92 -5.83
C CYS A 154 47.43 -16.48 -4.40
N TRP A 155 47.69 -15.22 -4.09
CA TRP A 155 47.44 -14.54 -2.83
C TRP A 155 46.96 -13.13 -3.16
N ALA A 156 46.69 -12.32 -2.13
CA ALA A 156 46.34 -10.92 -2.32
C ALA A 156 47.37 -10.21 -3.22
N ASP A 157 46.88 -9.49 -4.23
CA ASP A 157 47.72 -8.61 -5.05
C ASP A 157 48.22 -7.40 -4.23
N GLY A 158 49.09 -6.57 -4.80
CA GLY A 158 49.61 -5.39 -4.11
C GLY A 158 48.52 -4.43 -3.61
N PHE A 159 47.44 -4.25 -4.38
CA PHE A 159 46.34 -3.37 -4.01
C PHE A 159 45.48 -3.95 -2.86
N GLU A 160 45.15 -5.23 -2.91
CA GLU A 160 44.42 -5.96 -1.87
C GLU A 160 45.26 -6.06 -0.58
N ALA A 161 46.56 -6.33 -0.69
CA ALA A 161 47.50 -6.34 0.43
C ALA A 161 47.63 -4.94 1.07
N TRP A 162 47.67 -3.88 0.26
CA TRP A 162 47.62 -2.51 0.76
C TRP A 162 46.30 -2.23 1.48
N ALA A 163 45.16 -2.59 0.89
CA ALA A 163 43.85 -2.32 1.47
C ALA A 163 43.66 -3.03 2.83
N SER A 164 44.12 -4.28 2.94
CA SER A 164 44.05 -5.05 4.19
C SER A 164 44.96 -4.49 5.30
N THR A 165 46.14 -3.99 4.95
CA THR A 165 47.09 -3.40 5.91
C THR A 165 46.76 -1.96 6.30
N ASN A 166 46.01 -1.23 5.46
CA ASN A 166 45.62 0.17 5.66
C ASN A 166 44.13 0.33 6.01
N SER A 167 43.59 -0.61 6.78
CA SER A 167 42.15 -0.70 7.07
C SER A 167 41.49 0.60 7.54
N ARG A 168 42.17 1.42 8.37
CA ARG A 168 41.62 2.72 8.80
C ARG A 168 41.43 3.69 7.63
N LEU A 169 42.45 3.83 6.77
CA LEU A 169 42.38 4.68 5.59
C LEU A 169 41.29 4.17 4.63
N VAL A 170 41.23 2.86 4.41
CA VAL A 170 40.17 2.24 3.60
C VAL A 170 38.79 2.54 4.16
N GLN A 171 38.58 2.47 5.48
CA GLN A 171 37.30 2.85 6.09
C GLN A 171 36.95 4.33 5.86
N ASP A 172 37.94 5.23 5.93
CA ASP A 172 37.74 6.64 5.63
C ASP A 172 37.34 6.85 4.15
N LEU A 173 37.95 6.10 3.22
CA LEU A 173 37.60 6.13 1.79
C LEU A 173 36.22 5.53 1.48
N LEU A 174 35.83 4.46 2.17
CA LEU A 174 34.50 3.87 2.06
C LEU A 174 33.39 4.76 2.65
N ALA A 175 33.75 5.71 3.53
CA ALA A 175 32.82 6.68 4.10
C ALA A 175 32.58 7.90 3.20
N VAL A 176 33.38 8.10 2.15
CA VAL A 176 33.17 9.14 1.12
C VAL A 176 31.84 8.85 0.38
N PRO A 177 31.10 9.89 -0.07
CA PRO A 177 29.91 9.67 -0.88
C PRO A 177 30.16 8.71 -2.05
N PRO A 178 29.35 7.66 -2.22
CA PRO A 178 29.57 6.65 -3.24
C PRO A 178 29.40 7.25 -4.64
N VAL A 179 30.25 6.80 -5.57
CA VAL A 179 30.15 7.16 -6.99
C VAL A 179 29.30 6.12 -7.70
N ARG A 180 28.13 6.54 -8.16
CA ARG A 180 27.13 5.66 -8.78
C ARG A 180 27.14 5.85 -10.30
N PRO A 181 26.93 4.79 -11.09
CA PRO A 181 26.62 4.97 -12.50
C PRO A 181 25.24 5.64 -12.65
N ASP A 182 25.04 6.32 -13.77
CA ASP A 182 23.73 6.82 -14.15
C ASP A 182 22.77 5.64 -14.36
N PRO A 183 21.51 5.71 -13.88
CA PRO A 183 20.55 4.61 -14.00
C PRO A 183 20.30 4.14 -15.44
N SER A 184 20.52 4.99 -16.44
CA SER A 184 20.42 4.61 -17.87
C SER A 184 21.44 3.56 -18.31
N ILE A 185 22.44 3.24 -17.48
CA ILE A 185 23.38 2.14 -17.71
C ILE A 185 22.67 0.81 -17.99
N PHE A 186 21.51 0.57 -17.36
CA PHE A 186 20.72 -0.64 -17.53
C PHE A 186 19.93 -0.71 -18.83
N SER A 187 19.86 0.37 -19.60
CA SER A 187 19.18 0.40 -20.90
C SER A 187 20.15 0.33 -22.08
N LEU A 188 21.47 0.30 -21.82
CA LEU A 188 22.49 0.26 -22.86
C LEU A 188 22.58 -1.12 -23.52
N GLY A 189 22.36 -1.16 -24.84
CA GLY A 189 22.54 -2.37 -25.64
C GLY A 189 21.70 -3.55 -25.14
N VAL A 190 20.44 -3.29 -24.79
CA VAL A 190 19.47 -4.30 -24.33
C VAL A 190 18.48 -4.62 -25.47
N PRO A 191 18.13 -5.90 -25.73
CA PRO A 191 18.59 -7.11 -25.04
C PRO A 191 20.09 -7.36 -25.22
N ILE A 192 20.75 -7.82 -24.14
CA ILE A 192 22.18 -8.14 -24.15
C ILE A 192 22.37 -9.44 -24.96
N PRO A 193 23.27 -9.46 -25.98
CA PRO A 193 23.39 -10.60 -26.89
C PRO A 193 24.13 -11.82 -26.29
N ASP A 194 24.74 -11.70 -25.10
CA ASP A 194 25.43 -12.80 -24.45
C ASP A 194 24.46 -13.93 -24.04
N PRO A 195 24.79 -15.20 -24.29
CA PRO A 195 23.90 -16.32 -23.99
C PRO A 195 23.75 -16.63 -22.50
N ILE A 196 24.64 -16.13 -21.63
CA ILE A 196 24.65 -16.34 -20.18
C ILE A 196 24.26 -15.04 -19.45
N ALA A 197 25.03 -13.97 -19.66
CA ALA A 197 24.89 -12.70 -18.96
C ALA A 197 23.80 -11.82 -19.59
N LYS A 198 22.55 -12.25 -19.48
CA LYS A 198 21.40 -11.60 -20.15
C LYS A 198 20.76 -10.46 -19.36
N VAL A 199 20.87 -10.49 -18.04
CA VAL A 199 20.23 -9.51 -17.16
C VAL A 199 20.99 -8.18 -17.25
N PRO A 200 20.30 -7.03 -17.39
CA PRO A 200 20.93 -5.71 -17.49
C PRO A 200 21.98 -5.35 -16.44
N ILE A 201 21.98 -6.00 -15.26
CA ILE A 201 23.05 -5.84 -14.27
C ILE A 201 24.44 -6.11 -14.82
N ALA A 202 24.58 -6.89 -15.90
CA ALA A 202 25.85 -7.11 -16.58
C ALA A 202 26.54 -5.79 -16.97
N ARG A 203 25.76 -4.73 -17.23
CA ARG A 203 26.28 -3.40 -17.55
C ARG A 203 26.99 -2.71 -16.37
N LEU A 204 26.84 -3.22 -15.14
CA LEU A 204 27.69 -2.79 -14.02
C LEU A 204 29.14 -3.28 -14.16
N TRP A 205 29.35 -4.41 -14.84
CA TRP A 205 30.67 -4.92 -15.18
C TRP A 205 31.21 -4.20 -16.41
N ASP A 206 30.45 -4.30 -17.51
CA ASP A 206 30.93 -3.96 -18.84
C ASP A 206 29.78 -3.50 -19.75
N THR A 207 29.95 -2.33 -20.35
CA THR A 207 28.99 -1.68 -21.23
C THR A 207 29.32 -1.80 -22.70
N ASP A 208 30.41 -2.51 -23.03
CA ASP A 208 30.98 -2.63 -24.39
C ASP A 208 31.24 -1.27 -25.05
N GLN A 209 31.61 -0.25 -24.24
CA GLN A 209 31.96 1.08 -24.75
C GLN A 209 33.48 1.23 -24.92
N TYR A 210 34.27 0.64 -24.03
CA TYR A 210 35.73 0.64 -24.04
C TYR A 210 36.28 -0.61 -24.75
N VAL A 211 36.18 -0.63 -26.08
CA VAL A 211 36.39 -1.84 -26.90
C VAL A 211 37.60 -1.77 -27.85
N THR A 212 38.18 -2.94 -28.15
CA THR A 212 39.30 -3.11 -29.10
C THR A 212 38.86 -3.00 -30.58
N PRO A 213 39.78 -2.73 -31.53
CA PRO A 213 41.25 -2.60 -31.40
C PRO A 213 41.73 -1.22 -30.92
N ASN A 214 40.88 -0.19 -30.95
CA ASN A 214 41.25 1.18 -30.60
C ASN A 214 40.30 1.72 -29.52
N PRO A 215 40.46 1.29 -28.26
CA PRO A 215 39.58 1.75 -27.20
C PRO A 215 39.81 3.23 -26.91
N ASP A 216 38.74 3.98 -26.66
CA ASP A 216 38.80 5.38 -26.25
C ASP A 216 38.93 5.46 -24.72
N PRO A 217 40.07 5.89 -24.16
CA PRO A 217 40.25 5.92 -22.71
C PRO A 217 39.40 7.01 -22.03
N ASP A 218 38.94 8.03 -22.75
CA ASP A 218 38.09 9.08 -22.18
C ASP A 218 36.63 8.62 -22.03
N ILE A 219 36.18 7.63 -22.83
CA ILE A 219 34.86 6.99 -22.63
C ILE A 219 34.75 6.33 -21.26
N ALA A 220 35.89 5.92 -20.69
CA ALA A 220 35.96 5.31 -19.38
C ALA A 220 35.49 6.27 -18.27
N LEU A 221 35.38 7.58 -18.53
CA LEU A 221 34.83 8.56 -17.59
C LEU A 221 33.32 8.80 -17.77
N SER A 222 32.68 8.12 -18.73
CA SER A 222 31.23 8.20 -18.94
C SER A 222 30.47 7.84 -17.67
N PRO A 223 29.38 8.55 -17.33
CA PRO A 223 28.55 8.20 -16.18
C PRO A 223 27.84 6.84 -16.35
N THR A 224 27.82 6.29 -17.57
CA THR A 224 27.23 4.98 -17.88
C THR A 224 28.26 3.91 -18.20
N ILE A 225 29.52 4.07 -17.78
CA ILE A 225 30.58 3.08 -18.00
C ILE A 225 30.47 1.89 -17.04
N GLY A 226 30.88 0.69 -17.47
CA GLY A 226 31.09 -0.45 -16.59
C GLY A 226 32.31 -0.25 -15.67
N LEU A 227 32.29 -0.85 -14.48
CA LEU A 227 33.38 -0.69 -13.52
C LEU A 227 34.68 -1.38 -14.01
N ALA A 228 34.56 -2.47 -14.77
CA ALA A 228 35.72 -3.15 -15.34
C ALA A 228 36.44 -2.26 -16.34
N GLU A 229 35.70 -1.59 -17.22
CA GLU A 229 36.20 -0.64 -18.21
C GLU A 229 36.89 0.56 -17.54
N TYR A 230 36.26 1.15 -16.51
CA TYR A 230 36.86 2.25 -15.74
C TYR A 230 38.20 1.84 -15.09
N SER A 231 38.22 0.69 -14.42
CA SER A 231 39.39 0.19 -13.70
C SER A 231 40.52 -0.17 -14.67
N ASN A 232 40.21 -0.88 -15.76
CA ASN A 232 41.16 -1.28 -16.80
C ASN A 232 41.76 -0.07 -17.52
N ALA A 233 40.97 0.94 -17.90
CA ALA A 233 41.50 2.10 -18.62
C ALA A 233 42.46 2.95 -17.78
N ASN A 234 42.27 2.99 -16.46
CA ASN A 234 42.87 4.02 -15.61
C ASN A 234 43.98 3.54 -14.67
N SER A 235 44.01 2.26 -14.29
CA SER A 235 44.93 1.77 -13.26
C SER A 235 45.77 0.59 -13.74
N PHE A 236 46.97 0.45 -13.18
CA PHE A 236 47.78 -0.76 -13.35
C PHE A 236 47.55 -1.76 -12.21
N SER A 237 47.89 -3.02 -12.48
CA SER A 237 48.15 -4.06 -11.49
C SER A 237 49.64 -4.41 -11.47
N ASP A 238 50.10 -5.18 -10.49
CA ASP A 238 51.52 -5.48 -10.27
C ASP A 238 52.23 -6.04 -11.51
N GLY A 239 51.58 -6.93 -12.26
CA GLY A 239 52.11 -7.58 -13.46
C GLY A 239 51.92 -6.79 -14.77
N THR A 240 51.22 -5.66 -14.74
CA THR A 240 50.74 -4.98 -15.97
C THR A 240 51.29 -3.57 -16.17
N VAL A 241 52.23 -3.13 -15.34
CA VAL A 241 52.88 -1.81 -15.45
C VAL A 241 53.73 -1.73 -16.74
N PHE A 242 53.12 -1.28 -17.82
CA PHE A 242 53.73 -1.16 -19.16
C PHE A 242 54.44 -2.43 -19.67
N SER A 243 53.98 -3.61 -19.28
CA SER A 243 54.61 -4.87 -19.67
C SER A 243 54.45 -5.13 -21.18
N ASN A 244 55.44 -5.79 -21.79
CA ASN A 244 55.38 -6.13 -23.21
C ASN A 244 54.50 -7.38 -23.47
N ASP A 245 54.25 -8.20 -22.44
CA ASP A 245 53.32 -9.34 -22.49
C ASP A 245 51.85 -8.88 -22.49
N SER A 246 51.59 -7.63 -22.12
CA SER A 246 50.26 -7.01 -22.14
C SER A 246 49.96 -6.29 -23.47
N THR A 247 50.33 -6.85 -24.63
CA THR A 247 50.11 -6.21 -25.95
C THR A 247 48.65 -5.84 -26.23
N ASN A 248 47.70 -6.34 -25.43
CA ASN A 248 46.27 -6.06 -25.52
C ASN A 248 45.74 -5.08 -24.44
N LEU A 249 46.59 -4.47 -23.60
CA LEU A 249 46.20 -3.45 -22.61
C LEU A 249 46.79 -2.08 -23.02
N PRO A 250 46.06 -1.27 -23.83
CA PRO A 250 46.60 -0.04 -24.40
C PRO A 250 46.72 1.11 -23.39
N PHE A 251 45.93 1.09 -22.31
CA PHE A 251 45.93 2.12 -21.27
C PHE A 251 46.11 1.53 -19.86
N PRO A 252 46.68 2.29 -18.92
CA PRO A 252 47.35 3.59 -19.12
C PRO A 252 48.60 3.50 -20.03
N ALA A 253 48.75 4.46 -20.94
CA ALA A 253 49.80 4.44 -21.96
C ALA A 253 51.06 5.19 -21.52
N LYS A 254 52.26 4.74 -21.95
CA LYS A 254 53.55 5.43 -21.64
C LYS A 254 53.55 6.88 -22.13
N THR A 255 52.83 7.18 -23.21
CA THR A 255 52.76 8.53 -23.79
C THR A 255 51.84 9.46 -23.00
N GLY A 256 50.95 8.92 -22.15
CA GLY A 256 49.99 9.66 -21.34
C GLY A 256 50.46 9.98 -19.92
N VAL A 257 51.75 9.72 -19.62
CA VAL A 257 52.32 9.91 -18.29
C VAL A 257 53.50 10.87 -18.29
N GLU A 258 53.66 11.56 -17.16
CA GLU A 258 54.77 12.47 -16.90
C GLU A 258 55.45 12.11 -15.58
N LEU A 259 56.73 12.41 -15.44
CA LEU A 259 57.46 12.11 -14.22
C LEU A 259 57.41 13.29 -13.25
N GLY A 260 56.72 13.11 -12.13
CA GLY A 260 56.53 14.13 -11.10
C GLY A 260 57.81 14.54 -10.34
N PRO A 261 57.68 15.55 -9.45
CA PRO A 261 58.77 15.94 -8.57
C PRO A 261 59.09 14.84 -7.53
N PRO A 262 60.28 14.88 -6.89
CA PRO A 262 60.59 13.98 -5.77
C PRO A 262 59.72 14.29 -4.54
N GLU A 263 59.18 13.24 -3.93
CA GLU A 263 58.33 13.28 -2.75
C GLU A 263 58.74 12.19 -1.75
N PRO A 264 58.54 12.39 -0.43
CA PRO A 264 58.89 11.38 0.57
C PRO A 264 57.97 10.15 0.47
N GLU A 265 58.55 8.95 0.39
CA GLU A 265 57.81 7.69 0.46
C GLU A 265 57.13 7.52 1.84
N PRO A 266 55.88 7.03 1.92
CA PRO A 266 55.16 6.85 3.18
C PRO A 266 55.88 6.00 4.24
N LYS A 267 56.63 4.97 3.83
CA LYS A 267 57.20 3.96 4.75
C LYS A 267 58.57 4.34 5.30
N LYS A 268 59.49 4.80 4.44
CA LYS A 268 60.89 5.09 4.81
C LYS A 268 61.24 6.57 4.82
N GLY A 269 60.38 7.43 4.27
CA GLY A 269 60.64 8.86 4.12
C GLY A 269 61.72 9.20 3.08
N GLU A 270 62.20 8.22 2.32
CA GLU A 270 63.14 8.42 1.22
C GLU A 270 62.47 9.18 0.08
N LEU A 271 63.18 10.13 -0.54
CA LEU A 271 62.64 10.87 -1.69
C LEU A 271 62.58 9.95 -2.90
N ARG A 272 61.38 9.79 -3.47
CA ARG A 272 61.14 9.06 -4.72
C ARG A 272 60.25 9.88 -5.65
N ARG A 273 60.33 9.59 -6.95
CA ARG A 273 59.48 10.23 -7.97
C ARG A 273 58.36 9.27 -8.35
N TYR A 274 57.29 9.83 -8.88
CA TYR A 274 56.13 9.07 -9.33
C TYR A 274 55.77 9.44 -10.77
N LEU A 275 55.33 8.45 -11.54
CA LEU A 275 54.68 8.70 -12.82
C LEU A 275 53.26 9.18 -12.53
N LYS A 276 52.92 10.34 -13.09
CA LYS A 276 51.60 10.96 -13.04
C LYS A 276 50.88 10.72 -14.35
N LYS A 277 49.63 10.29 -14.29
CA LYS A 277 48.73 10.19 -15.45
C LYS A 277 48.14 11.56 -15.73
N VAL A 278 48.47 12.15 -16.87
CA VAL A 278 48.10 13.55 -17.21
C VAL A 278 47.03 13.66 -18.30
N ARG A 279 46.66 12.53 -18.93
CA ARG A 279 45.62 12.44 -19.97
C ARG A 279 45.11 11.00 -20.11
N ASP A 280 44.29 10.77 -21.14
CA ASP A 280 43.78 9.46 -21.56
C ASP A 280 42.94 8.80 -20.45
N GLY A 281 41.81 9.42 -20.06
CA GLY A 281 40.95 9.00 -18.95
C GLY A 281 41.20 9.74 -17.62
N GLU A 282 41.02 9.06 -16.49
CA GLU A 282 41.15 9.62 -15.14
C GLU A 282 42.57 10.12 -14.85
N LEU A 283 42.70 11.32 -14.28
CA LEU A 283 43.98 11.86 -13.85
C LEU A 283 44.39 11.27 -12.50
N ILE A 284 45.63 10.80 -12.40
CA ILE A 284 46.16 10.10 -11.22
C ILE A 284 47.54 10.66 -10.91
N ASP A 285 47.75 11.19 -9.71
CA ASP A 285 49.01 11.84 -9.31
C ASP A 285 50.13 10.81 -9.10
N HIS A 286 49.79 9.65 -8.53
CA HIS A 286 50.69 8.52 -8.30
C HIS A 286 50.20 7.29 -9.08
N LEU A 287 50.52 7.21 -10.37
CA LEU A 287 50.13 6.07 -11.21
C LEU A 287 51.09 4.87 -11.06
N ALA A 288 52.38 5.13 -10.98
CA ALA A 288 53.39 4.07 -10.83
C ALA A 288 54.68 4.66 -10.28
N VAL A 289 55.51 3.83 -9.67
CA VAL A 289 56.83 4.25 -9.21
C VAL A 289 57.94 3.70 -10.11
N PRO A 290 58.73 4.57 -10.74
CA PRO A 290 59.99 4.17 -11.35
C PRO A 290 61.06 3.83 -10.31
N SER A 291 62.02 2.98 -10.67
CA SER A 291 63.19 2.69 -9.83
C SER A 291 64.10 3.92 -9.67
N ALA A 292 64.93 3.94 -8.63
CA ALA A 292 65.95 4.97 -8.44
C ALA A 292 66.95 5.08 -9.61
N LEU A 293 67.06 4.04 -10.45
CA LEU A 293 67.92 4.04 -11.64
C LEU A 293 67.22 4.60 -12.88
N TYR A 294 65.93 4.93 -12.83
CA TYR A 294 65.12 5.25 -14.01
C TYR A 294 65.71 6.33 -14.91
N ASP A 295 66.14 7.46 -14.33
CA ASP A 295 66.76 8.57 -15.06
C ASP A 295 68.13 8.20 -15.68
N PHE A 296 68.73 7.10 -15.24
CA PHE A 296 70.03 6.59 -15.71
C PHE A 296 69.89 5.39 -16.66
N LEU A 297 68.67 4.86 -16.84
CA LEU A 297 68.41 3.73 -17.72
C LEU A 297 68.09 4.22 -19.14
N PRO A 298 68.58 3.52 -20.19
CA PRO A 298 68.07 3.70 -21.55
C PRO A 298 66.55 3.50 -21.58
N GLU A 299 65.84 4.19 -22.48
CA GLU A 299 64.38 4.12 -22.62
C GLU A 299 63.86 2.68 -22.71
N ALA A 300 64.59 1.80 -23.40
CA ALA A 300 64.27 0.37 -23.52
C ALA A 300 64.28 -0.40 -22.17
N LEU A 301 65.07 0.03 -21.19
CA LEU A 301 65.18 -0.61 -19.86
C LEU A 301 64.39 0.11 -18.77
N GLN A 302 63.97 1.35 -19.02
CA GLN A 302 63.11 2.10 -18.11
C GLN A 302 61.80 1.37 -17.83
N ALA A 303 61.23 0.67 -18.83
CA ALA A 303 59.99 -0.08 -18.70
C ALA A 303 60.05 -1.25 -17.70
N GLU A 304 61.22 -1.89 -17.56
CA GLU A 304 61.44 -3.11 -16.77
C GLU A 304 61.72 -2.86 -15.28
N LYS A 305 61.74 -1.59 -14.86
CA LYS A 305 62.13 -1.17 -13.50
C LYS A 305 61.13 -0.20 -12.89
N LYS A 306 59.87 -0.62 -12.87
CA LYS A 306 58.73 0.11 -12.32
C LYS A 306 57.94 -0.82 -11.39
N GLY A 307 57.20 -0.24 -10.46
CA GLY A 307 56.32 -0.99 -9.57
C GLY A 307 55.24 -0.10 -8.97
N LEU A 308 54.46 -0.67 -8.06
CA LEU A 308 53.39 0.01 -7.33
C LEU A 308 53.76 0.06 -5.84
N ASP A 309 53.26 1.07 -5.13
CA ASP A 309 53.49 1.26 -3.69
C ASP A 309 52.22 1.77 -2.98
N ASP A 310 52.29 1.93 -1.66
CA ASP A 310 51.15 2.37 -0.84
C ASP A 310 50.55 3.71 -1.27
N LYS A 311 51.33 4.62 -1.86
CA LYS A 311 50.84 5.92 -2.31
C LYS A 311 50.10 5.80 -3.64
N VAL A 312 50.62 4.97 -4.54
CA VAL A 312 49.92 4.59 -5.78
C VAL A 312 48.59 3.90 -5.46
N PHE A 313 48.60 2.93 -4.55
CA PHE A 313 47.38 2.23 -4.16
C PHE A 313 46.39 3.13 -3.42
N GLN A 314 46.87 4.12 -2.66
CA GLN A 314 45.99 5.14 -2.09
C GLN A 314 45.27 5.95 -3.17
N ASP A 315 45.99 6.49 -4.15
CA ASP A 315 45.38 7.23 -5.27
C ASP A 315 44.36 6.34 -6.02
N TYR A 316 44.67 5.05 -6.23
CA TYR A 316 43.72 4.10 -6.82
C TYR A 316 42.48 3.92 -5.94
N GLY A 317 42.68 3.72 -4.63
CA GLY A 317 41.61 3.52 -3.65
C GLY A 317 40.66 4.72 -3.58
N GLU A 318 41.18 5.94 -3.67
CA GLU A 318 40.40 7.18 -3.71
C GLU A 318 39.42 7.24 -4.89
N LYS A 319 39.74 6.56 -6.00
CA LYS A 319 38.91 6.53 -7.21
C LYS A 319 38.01 5.28 -7.29
N LEU A 320 38.54 4.13 -6.88
CA LEU A 320 37.92 2.82 -7.11
C LEU A 320 37.01 2.39 -5.95
N LEU A 321 37.36 2.66 -4.69
CA LEU A 321 36.53 2.23 -3.54
C LEU A 321 35.16 2.91 -3.47
N PRO A 322 35.02 4.24 -3.69
CA PRO A 322 33.69 4.87 -3.76
C PRO A 322 32.83 4.33 -4.89
N ARG A 323 33.43 3.90 -6.02
CA ARG A 323 32.74 3.24 -7.13
C ARG A 323 32.32 1.83 -6.79
N ALA A 324 33.16 1.03 -6.14
CA ALA A 324 32.78 -0.29 -5.63
C ALA A 324 31.51 -0.19 -4.77
N VAL A 325 31.48 0.74 -3.81
CA VAL A 325 30.29 0.97 -2.97
C VAL A 325 29.08 1.41 -3.80
N GLY A 326 29.25 2.33 -4.75
CA GLY A 326 28.16 2.85 -5.57
C GLY A 326 27.55 1.83 -6.53
N TYR A 327 28.40 1.05 -7.22
CA TYR A 327 27.96 0.01 -8.16
C TYR A 327 27.32 -1.16 -7.41
N SER A 328 27.89 -1.63 -6.30
CA SER A 328 27.26 -2.67 -5.47
C SER A 328 25.92 -2.22 -4.87
N ALA A 329 25.79 -0.94 -4.51
CA ALA A 329 24.51 -0.39 -4.04
C ALA A 329 23.46 -0.30 -5.17
N VAL A 330 23.87 0.08 -6.37
CA VAL A 330 23.01 0.09 -7.56
C VAL A 330 22.55 -1.33 -7.95
N LEU A 331 23.39 -2.36 -7.77
CA LEU A 331 23.01 -3.77 -7.94
C LEU A 331 21.85 -4.17 -7.00
N LEU A 332 21.94 -3.80 -5.72
CA LEU A 332 20.85 -4.05 -4.76
C LEU A 332 19.58 -3.29 -5.15
N ASP A 333 19.72 -2.01 -5.52
CA ASP A 333 18.58 -1.18 -5.93
C ASP A 333 17.90 -1.77 -7.17
N TYR A 334 18.66 -2.32 -8.12
CA TYR A 334 18.13 -3.01 -9.28
C TYR A 334 17.37 -4.29 -8.90
N PHE A 335 17.91 -5.10 -7.97
CA PHE A 335 17.22 -6.32 -7.51
C PHE A 335 15.84 -6.00 -6.92
N PHE A 336 15.75 -4.92 -6.15
CA PHE A 336 14.53 -4.50 -5.44
C PHE A 336 13.80 -3.32 -6.10
N ARG A 337 13.99 -3.11 -7.41
CA ARG A 337 13.44 -1.92 -8.12
C ARG A 337 11.93 -1.97 -8.36
N GLY A 338 11.36 -3.16 -8.46
CA GLY A 338 9.93 -3.31 -8.73
C GLY A 338 9.10 -2.84 -7.54
N SER A 339 8.09 -2.00 -7.79
CA SER A 339 7.23 -1.45 -6.74
C SER A 339 5.77 -1.77 -7.04
N LEU A 340 5.08 -2.32 -6.05
CA LEU A 340 3.67 -2.63 -6.14
C LEU A 340 2.93 -1.96 -4.99
N TRP A 341 1.70 -1.56 -5.25
CA TRP A 341 0.75 -1.25 -4.19
C TRP A 341 -0.49 -2.11 -4.36
N ALA A 342 -0.99 -2.63 -3.25
CA ALA A 342 -2.22 -3.40 -3.27
C ALA A 342 -3.11 -3.10 -2.06
N ARG A 343 -4.42 -3.15 -2.28
CA ARG A 343 -5.42 -3.28 -1.23
C ARG A 343 -6.45 -4.31 -1.63
N ALA A 344 -7.04 -4.98 -0.66
CA ALA A 344 -8.17 -5.87 -0.90
C ALA A 344 -9.42 -5.38 -0.17
N ASP A 345 -10.56 -5.65 -0.81
CA ASP A 345 -11.87 -5.63 -0.19
C ASP A 345 -12.48 -7.04 -0.28
N TRP A 346 -13.44 -7.34 0.59
CA TRP A 346 -14.16 -8.61 0.60
C TRP A 346 -15.61 -8.39 0.15
N TYR A 347 -16.06 -9.14 -0.85
CA TYR A 347 -17.44 -9.13 -1.36
C TYR A 347 -17.88 -10.56 -1.73
N GLY A 348 -18.85 -11.11 -1.03
CA GLY A 348 -19.66 -12.25 -1.48
C GLY A 348 -18.91 -13.56 -1.58
N GLY A 349 -17.95 -13.81 -0.67
CA GLY A 349 -17.05 -14.96 -0.77
C GLY A 349 -15.78 -14.71 -1.59
N LYS A 350 -15.63 -13.50 -2.15
CA LYS A 350 -14.51 -13.12 -3.02
C LYS A 350 -13.69 -11.99 -2.43
N LEU A 351 -12.39 -12.07 -2.62
CA LEU A 351 -11.45 -10.98 -2.40
C LEU A 351 -11.31 -10.18 -3.69
N VAL A 352 -11.66 -8.89 -3.66
CA VAL A 352 -11.46 -7.96 -4.78
C VAL A 352 -10.17 -7.18 -4.52
N LEU A 353 -9.12 -7.49 -5.29
CA LEU A 353 -7.84 -6.83 -5.18
C LEU A 353 -7.76 -5.63 -6.13
N TYR A 354 -7.35 -4.50 -5.59
CA TYR A 354 -6.94 -3.32 -6.33
C TYR A 354 -5.42 -3.28 -6.29
N LEU A 355 -4.79 -3.39 -7.46
CA LEU A 355 -3.36 -3.51 -7.68
C LEU A 355 -2.90 -2.30 -8.49
N SER A 356 -1.77 -1.70 -8.11
CA SER A 356 -1.08 -0.69 -8.90
C SER A 356 0.39 -1.06 -9.09
N ASN A 357 0.90 -0.89 -10.31
CA ASN A 357 2.34 -0.86 -10.54
C ASN A 357 2.82 0.56 -10.25
N GLU A 358 3.57 0.71 -9.17
CA GLU A 358 4.16 2.00 -8.75
C GLU A 358 5.62 2.13 -9.18
N GLY A 359 6.16 1.13 -9.89
CA GLY A 359 7.47 1.20 -10.51
C GLY A 359 7.45 1.91 -11.86
N ASP A 360 8.65 2.12 -12.38
CA ASP A 360 8.88 2.82 -13.66
C ASP A 360 8.88 1.87 -14.87
N GLU A 361 8.82 0.56 -14.65
CA GLU A 361 8.92 -0.48 -15.67
C GLU A 361 7.63 -1.27 -15.84
N ILE A 362 7.40 -1.77 -17.05
CA ILE A 362 6.28 -2.67 -17.36
C ILE A 362 6.49 -4.00 -16.64
N MET A 363 5.44 -4.53 -16.04
CA MET A 363 5.39 -5.86 -15.43
C MET A 363 4.58 -6.81 -16.31
N GLU A 364 5.19 -7.89 -16.80
CA GLU A 364 4.52 -8.94 -17.58
C GLU A 364 4.72 -10.31 -16.94
N GLY A 365 3.68 -10.84 -16.31
CA GLY A 365 3.85 -12.06 -15.54
C GLY A 365 2.63 -12.44 -14.73
N VAL A 366 2.86 -13.27 -13.72
CA VAL A 366 1.82 -13.82 -12.87
C VAL A 366 1.79 -13.07 -11.55
N PHE A 367 0.58 -12.70 -11.12
CA PHE A 367 0.31 -12.08 -9.84
C PHE A 367 -0.39 -13.09 -8.93
N GLU A 368 0.17 -13.33 -7.75
CA GLU A 368 -0.29 -14.34 -6.81
C GLU A 368 -0.56 -13.73 -5.44
N VAL A 369 -1.66 -14.11 -4.80
CA VAL A 369 -2.04 -13.60 -3.48
C VAL A 369 -1.93 -14.72 -2.46
N TYR A 370 -1.21 -14.44 -1.38
CA TYR A 370 -1.05 -15.35 -0.25
C TYR A 370 -1.62 -14.73 1.02
N ALA A 371 -2.43 -15.50 1.75
CA ALA A 371 -2.85 -15.18 3.11
C ALA A 371 -1.71 -15.46 4.10
N ILE A 372 -1.48 -14.55 5.05
CA ILE A 372 -0.52 -14.68 6.14
C ILE A 372 -1.28 -14.88 7.45
N TYR A 373 -1.13 -16.05 8.07
CA TYR A 373 -1.72 -16.37 9.37
C TYR A 373 -0.68 -16.27 10.47
N ASP A 374 -1.12 -15.93 11.68
CA ASP A 374 -0.29 -15.91 12.90
C ASP A 374 0.98 -15.04 12.76
N LYS A 375 0.87 -13.94 12.01
CA LYS A 375 2.00 -13.05 11.65
C LYS A 375 2.78 -12.60 12.88
N GLY A 376 4.11 -12.72 12.82
CA GLY A 376 5.01 -12.36 13.91
C GLY A 376 5.19 -13.44 15.00
N SER A 377 4.50 -14.58 14.89
CA SER A 377 4.71 -15.73 15.77
C SER A 377 5.60 -16.79 15.13
N ALA A 378 6.10 -17.74 15.92
CA ALA A 378 6.80 -18.92 15.41
C ALA A 378 5.91 -19.82 14.53
N GLY A 379 4.58 -19.75 14.71
CA GLY A 379 3.58 -20.48 13.92
C GLY A 379 3.15 -19.76 12.63
N GLU A 380 3.77 -18.63 12.28
CA GLU A 380 3.40 -17.87 11.09
C GLU A 380 3.46 -18.73 9.83
N ARG A 381 2.34 -18.78 9.10
CA ARG A 381 2.24 -19.56 7.86
C ARG A 381 1.66 -18.75 6.71
N ARG A 382 2.11 -19.08 5.49
CA ARG A 382 1.59 -18.53 4.25
C ARG A 382 0.83 -19.58 3.47
N MET A 383 -0.24 -19.15 2.83
CA MET A 383 -1.10 -20.02 2.04
C MET A 383 -1.50 -19.30 0.77
N LYS A 384 -1.21 -19.90 -0.38
CA LYS A 384 -1.62 -19.39 -1.67
C LYS A 384 -3.15 -19.45 -1.75
N LEU A 385 -3.79 -18.32 -2.01
CA LEU A 385 -5.23 -18.24 -2.20
C LEU A 385 -5.59 -18.40 -3.67
N ALA A 386 -4.93 -17.61 -4.52
CA ALA A 386 -5.11 -17.67 -5.95
C ALA A 386 -3.94 -17.06 -6.70
N SER A 387 -3.90 -17.37 -7.99
CA SER A 387 -3.23 -16.58 -9.00
C SER A 387 -4.28 -15.79 -9.77
N ARG A 388 -3.96 -14.55 -10.14
CA ARG A 388 -4.81 -13.75 -11.02
C ARG A 388 -5.11 -14.52 -12.31
N GLU A 389 -6.37 -14.51 -12.74
CA GLU A 389 -6.83 -15.16 -13.99
C GLU A 389 -6.38 -16.63 -14.11
N GLY A 390 -6.30 -17.36 -12.99
CA GLY A 390 -5.87 -18.76 -12.99
C GLY A 390 -4.39 -18.97 -13.29
N GLY A 391 -3.57 -17.92 -13.20
CA GLY A 391 -2.14 -17.97 -13.50
C GLY A 391 -1.77 -17.50 -14.91
N ALA A 392 -2.69 -16.82 -15.61
CA ALA A 392 -2.40 -16.21 -16.90
C ALA A 392 -1.35 -15.09 -16.79
N VAL A 393 -0.48 -15.00 -17.79
CA VAL A 393 0.47 -13.88 -17.92
C VAL A 393 -0.32 -12.60 -18.17
N THR A 394 -0.06 -11.59 -17.35
CA THR A 394 -0.70 -10.28 -17.45
C THR A 394 0.34 -9.19 -17.59
N THR A 395 0.10 -8.25 -18.51
CA THR A 395 0.84 -7.00 -18.62
C THR A 395 0.19 -5.90 -17.78
N LEU A 396 1.00 -5.25 -16.93
CA LEU A 396 0.65 -4.09 -16.13
C LEU A 396 1.66 -2.97 -16.40
N GLN A 397 1.19 -1.90 -17.06
CA GLN A 397 2.02 -0.75 -17.41
C GLN A 397 2.50 0.01 -16.16
N ALA A 398 3.64 0.67 -16.25
CA ALA A 398 4.14 1.55 -15.19
C ALA A 398 3.09 2.63 -14.83
N GLY A 399 2.88 2.87 -13.54
CA GLY A 399 1.88 3.82 -13.03
C GLY A 399 0.42 3.43 -13.24
N SER A 400 0.13 2.25 -13.82
CA SER A 400 -1.24 1.80 -14.08
C SER A 400 -1.80 0.95 -12.94
N SER A 401 -3.12 0.98 -12.79
CA SER A 401 -3.84 0.18 -11.80
C SER A 401 -4.84 -0.76 -12.46
N GLN A 402 -5.04 -1.93 -11.86
CA GLN A 402 -5.99 -2.94 -12.31
C GLN A 402 -6.72 -3.54 -11.10
N THR A 403 -7.93 -4.04 -11.34
CA THR A 403 -8.74 -4.74 -10.34
C THR A 403 -8.93 -6.19 -10.78
N PHE A 404 -8.77 -7.14 -9.86
CA PHE A 404 -9.09 -8.54 -10.13
C PHE A 404 -9.74 -9.21 -8.92
N GLN A 405 -10.50 -10.26 -9.16
CA GLN A 405 -11.25 -11.00 -8.13
C GLN A 405 -10.59 -12.35 -7.87
N VAL A 406 -10.59 -12.75 -6.60
CA VAL A 406 -10.03 -14.01 -6.09
C VAL A 406 -11.10 -14.70 -5.26
N ASP A 407 -11.44 -15.94 -5.64
CA ASP A 407 -12.29 -16.79 -4.80
C ASP A 407 -11.47 -17.30 -3.61
N VAL A 408 -12.00 -17.18 -2.40
CA VAL A 408 -11.35 -17.74 -1.21
C VAL A 408 -11.95 -19.11 -0.91
N PRO A 409 -11.13 -20.18 -0.80
CA PRO A 409 -11.63 -21.52 -0.53
C PRO A 409 -12.49 -21.60 0.74
N SER A 410 -13.65 -22.25 0.63
CA SER A 410 -14.58 -22.43 1.76
C SER A 410 -13.91 -23.17 2.92
N GLY A 411 -14.01 -22.64 4.14
CA GLY A 411 -13.43 -23.23 5.35
C GLY A 411 -12.06 -22.69 5.75
N GLN A 412 -11.46 -21.82 4.93
CA GLN A 412 -10.27 -21.06 5.32
C GLN A 412 -10.70 -19.67 5.80
N GLY A 413 -10.46 -19.39 7.09
CA GLY A 413 -10.81 -18.10 7.69
C GLY A 413 -10.04 -16.94 7.04
N LEU A 414 -10.65 -15.75 6.97
CA LEU A 414 -9.98 -14.55 6.51
C LEU A 414 -8.90 -14.12 7.51
N THR A 415 -7.79 -13.58 7.01
CA THR A 415 -6.73 -12.99 7.85
C THR A 415 -6.70 -11.48 7.63
N HIS A 416 -5.99 -10.75 8.48
CA HIS A 416 -5.73 -9.33 8.27
C HIS A 416 -4.55 -9.09 7.32
N HIS A 417 -3.63 -10.04 7.20
CA HIS A 417 -2.35 -9.84 6.52
C HIS A 417 -2.25 -10.68 5.24
N TYR A 418 -1.88 -10.04 4.14
CA TYR A 418 -1.70 -10.68 2.85
C TYR A 418 -0.38 -10.25 2.24
N ILE A 419 0.12 -11.05 1.29
CA ILE A 419 1.20 -10.65 0.40
C ILE A 419 0.78 -10.90 -1.04
N LEU A 420 0.95 -9.88 -1.87
CA LEU A 420 0.91 -9.97 -3.32
C LEU A 420 2.33 -10.25 -3.81
N VAL A 421 2.48 -11.25 -4.69
CA VAL A 421 3.75 -11.63 -5.29
C VAL A 421 3.60 -11.59 -6.81
N PHE A 422 4.45 -10.82 -7.47
CA PHE A 422 4.63 -10.85 -8.92
C PHE A 422 5.83 -11.72 -9.26
N ARG A 423 5.71 -12.51 -10.33
CA ARG A 423 6.82 -13.20 -10.99
C ARG A 423 6.67 -13.09 -12.50
N GLY A 424 7.74 -12.67 -13.17
CA GLY A 424 7.81 -12.60 -14.62
C GLY A 424 8.72 -11.47 -15.07
N ARG A 425 8.47 -10.96 -16.28
CA ARG A 425 9.30 -9.95 -16.91
C ARG A 425 9.06 -8.58 -16.29
N LEU A 426 10.11 -7.97 -15.73
CA LEU A 426 10.10 -6.59 -15.24
C LEU A 426 11.08 -5.78 -16.08
N GLY A 427 10.55 -4.94 -16.97
CA GLY A 427 11.36 -4.29 -18.00
C GLY A 427 12.04 -5.34 -18.90
N ASP A 428 13.37 -5.39 -18.83
CA ASP A 428 14.21 -6.29 -19.64
C ASP A 428 14.74 -7.52 -18.88
N GLU A 429 14.27 -7.77 -17.65
CA GLU A 429 14.61 -8.96 -16.88
C GLU A 429 13.45 -9.95 -16.84
N GLU A 430 13.61 -11.15 -17.41
CA GLU A 430 12.54 -12.15 -17.62
C GLU A 430 11.98 -12.83 -16.35
N ASP A 431 12.81 -13.05 -15.33
CA ASP A 431 12.46 -13.83 -14.13
C ASP A 431 12.48 -12.98 -12.85
N ALA A 432 12.08 -11.71 -12.95
CA ALA A 432 12.00 -10.81 -11.82
C ALA A 432 10.88 -11.22 -10.84
N VAL A 433 11.07 -10.84 -9.57
CA VAL A 433 10.13 -11.12 -8.48
C VAL A 433 9.91 -9.85 -7.68
N VAL A 434 8.65 -9.51 -7.40
CA VAL A 434 8.27 -8.34 -6.60
C VAL A 434 7.25 -8.77 -5.55
N GLY A 435 7.37 -8.25 -4.33
CA GLY A 435 6.48 -8.59 -3.23
C GLY A 435 5.92 -7.34 -2.58
N HIS A 436 4.64 -7.35 -2.24
CA HIS A 436 3.99 -6.28 -1.48
C HIS A 436 3.07 -6.84 -0.39
N VAL A 437 3.35 -6.51 0.86
CA VAL A 437 2.51 -6.87 2.01
C VAL A 437 1.44 -5.81 2.22
N PHE A 438 0.18 -6.24 2.24
CA PHE A 438 -0.95 -5.36 2.45
C PHE A 438 -1.92 -5.93 3.48
N LEU A 439 -2.83 -5.06 3.94
CA LEU A 439 -3.82 -5.39 4.94
C LEU A 439 -5.21 -5.46 4.31
N LEU A 440 -6.01 -6.45 4.74
CA LEU A 440 -7.45 -6.44 4.48
C LEU A 440 -8.11 -5.53 5.51
N ALA A 441 -8.75 -4.46 5.03
CA ALA A 441 -9.45 -3.53 5.90
C ALA A 441 -10.57 -4.28 6.67
N PRO A 442 -10.54 -4.28 8.02
CA PRO A 442 -11.61 -4.88 8.80
C PRO A 442 -12.87 -4.04 8.60
N ARG A 443 -13.94 -4.72 8.21
CA ARG A 443 -15.29 -4.18 8.10
C ARG A 443 -16.15 -4.88 9.14
N VAL A 444 -16.72 -4.07 10.02
CA VAL A 444 -17.72 -4.49 10.99
C VAL A 444 -19.00 -3.74 10.63
N LEU A 445 -20.04 -4.48 10.30
CA LEU A 445 -21.36 -3.96 10.00
C LEU A 445 -22.29 -4.36 11.14
N PHE A 446 -22.99 -3.39 11.72
CA PHE A 446 -24.14 -3.68 12.58
C PHE A 446 -25.40 -3.71 11.72
N VAL A 447 -26.00 -4.89 11.62
CA VAL A 447 -27.24 -5.10 10.87
C VAL A 447 -28.40 -5.02 11.84
N GLN A 448 -29.10 -3.89 11.84
CA GLN A 448 -30.31 -3.70 12.62
C GLN A 448 -31.45 -4.55 12.05
N GLN A 449 -32.10 -5.36 12.89
CA GLN A 449 -33.25 -6.21 12.59
C GLN A 449 -34.55 -5.67 13.19
N GLU A 450 -34.47 -4.99 14.33
CA GLU A 450 -35.63 -4.40 15.00
C GLU A 450 -35.16 -3.21 15.84
N SER A 451 -36.03 -2.23 16.07
CA SER A 451 -35.80 -1.25 17.13
C SER A 451 -37.08 -0.92 17.86
N THR A 452 -37.01 -0.86 19.18
CA THR A 452 -38.11 -0.42 20.02
C THR A 452 -37.70 0.80 20.81
N ALA A 453 -38.60 1.77 21.01
CA ALA A 453 -38.35 2.90 21.88
C ALA A 453 -39.64 3.28 22.63
N ASP A 454 -39.48 3.57 23.91
CA ASP A 454 -40.50 4.29 24.67
C ASP A 454 -40.44 5.77 24.27
N ILE A 455 -41.53 6.49 24.45
CA ILE A 455 -41.57 7.92 24.12
C ILE A 455 -41.96 8.73 25.35
N LYS A 456 -41.16 9.75 25.65
CA LYS A 456 -41.42 10.75 26.68
C LYS A 456 -41.96 12.01 26.00
N LEU A 457 -43.18 12.41 26.39
CA LEU A 457 -43.73 13.70 26.00
C LEU A 457 -42.94 14.81 26.71
N ASP A 458 -42.33 15.71 25.94
CA ASP A 458 -41.52 16.79 26.50
C ASP A 458 -42.39 17.99 26.85
N HIS A 459 -43.16 18.48 25.87
CA HIS A 459 -44.15 19.56 26.03
C HIS A 459 -45.12 19.58 24.85
N CYS A 460 -46.26 20.26 25.03
CA CYS A 460 -47.18 20.60 23.95
C CYS A 460 -47.50 22.09 23.97
N ASP A 461 -47.38 22.75 22.82
CA ASP A 461 -47.75 24.15 22.65
C ASP A 461 -48.97 24.26 21.75
N ARG A 462 -49.94 25.06 22.22
CA ARG A 462 -51.09 25.46 21.43
C ARG A 462 -50.76 26.72 20.65
N PHE A 463 -50.84 26.64 19.34
CA PHE A 463 -50.65 27.74 18.41
C PHE A 463 -52.00 28.13 17.81
N VAL A 464 -52.36 29.40 17.91
CA VAL A 464 -53.52 29.97 17.22
C VAL A 464 -52.96 30.99 16.23
N TRP A 465 -53.06 30.71 14.94
CA TRP A 465 -52.71 31.70 13.92
C TRP A 465 -53.85 32.73 13.85
N PRO A 466 -53.60 34.01 14.13
CA PRO A 466 -54.63 35.03 13.94
C PRO A 466 -55.01 35.11 12.45
N PRO A 467 -56.28 35.47 12.12
CA PRO A 467 -56.71 35.65 10.74
C PRO A 467 -55.75 36.59 10.01
N ASP A 468 -55.23 36.16 8.85
CA ASP A 468 -54.38 37.01 8.02
C ASP A 468 -55.20 38.25 7.58
N PRO A 469 -54.82 39.48 7.99
CA PRO A 469 -55.56 40.68 7.60
C PRO A 469 -55.30 41.09 6.13
N GLY A 470 -54.50 40.34 5.37
CA GLY A 470 -54.11 40.62 3.99
C GLY A 470 -55.15 40.23 2.92
N ILE A 471 -55.20 41.03 1.85
CA ILE A 471 -56.11 40.97 0.70
C ILE A 471 -56.21 39.56 0.10
N PRO A 472 -57.40 39.03 -0.26
CA PRO A 472 -57.54 37.69 -0.82
C PRO A 472 -56.87 37.64 -2.19
N ASP A 473 -55.82 36.83 -2.33
CA ASP A 473 -55.42 36.36 -3.66
C ASP A 473 -56.55 35.48 -4.23
N PRO A 474 -56.72 35.36 -5.56
CA PRO A 474 -57.65 34.42 -6.15
C PRO A 474 -57.10 32.99 -5.98
N GLY A 475 -57.31 32.45 -4.79
CA GLY A 475 -56.82 31.18 -4.28
C GLY A 475 -57.35 30.94 -2.86
N GLU A 476 -57.25 29.69 -2.40
CA GLU A 476 -57.68 29.23 -1.07
C GLU A 476 -57.08 30.11 0.04
N THR A 477 -57.91 30.69 0.91
CA THR A 477 -57.45 31.55 2.03
C THR A 477 -57.88 30.93 3.36
N ILE A 478 -56.91 30.75 4.28
CA ILE A 478 -57.13 30.24 5.64
C ILE A 478 -57.59 31.39 6.54
N LEU A 479 -58.75 31.25 7.17
CA LEU A 479 -59.38 32.27 8.03
C LEU A 479 -59.00 32.12 9.50
N ASP A 480 -58.88 30.89 9.99
CA ASP A 480 -58.54 30.59 11.38
C ASP A 480 -57.85 29.22 11.40
N GLU A 481 -56.76 29.10 12.15
CA GLU A 481 -56.04 27.84 12.32
C GLU A 481 -55.62 27.67 13.77
N GLU A 482 -56.08 26.58 14.36
CA GLU A 482 -55.68 26.16 15.69
C GLU A 482 -54.88 24.87 15.58
N ILE A 483 -53.62 24.90 16.01
CA ILE A 483 -52.68 23.79 15.97
C ILE A 483 -52.20 23.50 17.39
N LEU A 484 -52.27 22.24 17.82
CA LEU A 484 -51.53 21.73 18.97
C LEU A 484 -50.30 20.99 18.47
N ASN A 485 -49.12 21.49 18.80
CA ASN A 485 -47.85 20.83 18.53
C ASN A 485 -47.36 20.17 19.81
N CYS A 486 -47.04 18.88 19.76
CA CYS A 486 -46.48 18.13 20.87
C CYS A 486 -45.11 17.59 20.47
N TRP A 487 -44.08 17.93 21.24
CA TRP A 487 -42.73 17.42 21.08
C TRP A 487 -42.47 16.27 22.02
N TRP A 488 -41.73 15.30 21.53
CA TRP A 488 -41.44 14.10 22.29
C TRP A 488 -40.05 13.55 21.98
N THR A 489 -39.44 12.96 23.01
CA THR A 489 -38.10 12.39 22.96
C THR A 489 -38.19 10.87 23.16
N PRO A 490 -37.57 10.06 22.27
CA PRO A 490 -37.50 8.63 22.50
C PRO A 490 -36.58 8.31 23.70
N VAL A 491 -37.05 7.46 24.61
CA VAL A 491 -36.36 6.97 25.81
C VAL A 491 -36.30 5.43 25.82
N ASN A 492 -35.40 4.85 26.62
CA ASN A 492 -35.23 3.38 26.78
C ASN A 492 -35.13 2.59 25.46
N ARG A 493 -34.36 3.08 24.50
CA ARG A 493 -34.33 2.48 23.16
C ARG A 493 -33.63 1.12 23.15
N GLN A 494 -34.24 0.12 22.53
CA GLN A 494 -33.61 -1.15 22.23
C GLN A 494 -33.41 -1.28 20.72
N MET A 495 -32.26 -1.82 20.32
CA MET A 495 -31.96 -2.17 18.93
C MET A 495 -31.54 -3.63 18.89
N ASN A 496 -32.36 -4.45 18.25
CA ASN A 496 -31.99 -5.83 17.95
C ASN A 496 -31.29 -5.87 16.60
N GLY A 497 -30.22 -6.65 16.50
CA GLY A 497 -29.42 -6.71 15.31
C GLY A 497 -28.26 -7.68 15.44
N ARG A 498 -27.59 -7.94 14.32
CA ARG A 498 -26.44 -8.83 14.27
C ARG A 498 -25.20 -8.06 13.84
N LEU A 499 -24.08 -8.27 14.50
CA LEU A 499 -22.79 -7.86 13.94
C LEU A 499 -22.38 -8.82 12.82
N VAL A 500 -21.96 -8.26 11.70
CA VAL A 500 -21.41 -8.98 10.56
C VAL A 500 -20.00 -8.46 10.33
N LYS A 501 -19.02 -9.36 10.31
CA LYS A 501 -17.60 -9.02 10.17
C LYS A 501 -17.05 -9.73 8.94
N ASN A 502 -16.17 -9.06 8.20
CA ASN A 502 -15.38 -9.70 7.13
C ASN A 502 -14.01 -10.20 7.63
N VAL A 503 -13.76 -10.19 8.94
CA VAL A 503 -12.53 -10.63 9.58
C VAL A 503 -12.88 -11.53 10.76
N VAL A 504 -12.04 -12.56 10.99
CA VAL A 504 -12.25 -13.55 12.05
C VAL A 504 -11.77 -12.98 13.38
N ASP A 505 -12.48 -13.27 14.48
CA ASP A 505 -11.92 -13.05 15.82
C ASP A 505 -10.64 -13.89 15.99
N PRO A 506 -9.58 -13.37 16.62
CA PRO A 506 -9.59 -12.27 17.57
C PRO A 506 -9.25 -10.89 16.99
N ILE A 507 -9.20 -10.69 15.66
CA ILE A 507 -8.75 -9.42 15.05
C ILE A 507 -9.47 -8.19 15.65
N VAL A 508 -10.78 -8.34 15.94
CA VAL A 508 -11.54 -7.34 16.68
C VAL A 508 -11.42 -7.60 18.17
N LYS A 509 -10.58 -6.82 18.84
CA LYS A 509 -10.33 -6.90 20.28
C LYS A 509 -11.51 -6.42 21.11
N ARG A 510 -12.14 -5.32 20.70
CA ARG A 510 -13.20 -4.66 21.46
C ARG A 510 -14.12 -3.93 20.50
N ILE A 511 -15.42 -4.00 20.75
CA ILE A 511 -16.41 -3.17 20.06
C ILE A 511 -17.15 -2.37 21.12
N VAL A 512 -17.24 -1.06 20.94
CA VAL A 512 -17.89 -0.16 21.87
C VAL A 512 -18.94 0.63 21.11
N ALA A 513 -20.17 0.64 21.60
CA ALA A 513 -21.15 1.63 21.15
C ALA A 513 -21.11 2.82 22.11
N ARG A 514 -21.10 4.03 21.56
CA ARG A 514 -21.11 5.29 22.31
C ARG A 514 -22.17 6.22 21.74
N THR A 515 -22.74 7.04 22.61
CA THR A 515 -23.56 8.18 22.18
C THR A 515 -22.72 9.47 22.15
N ALA A 516 -23.18 10.48 21.42
CA ALA A 516 -22.70 11.85 21.54
C ALA A 516 -23.89 12.82 21.42
N THR A 517 -23.94 13.85 22.26
CA THR A 517 -24.96 14.90 22.17
C THR A 517 -24.46 16.00 21.21
N ASN A 518 -25.21 16.26 20.14
CA ASN A 518 -24.90 17.17 19.01
C ASN A 518 -23.86 16.67 17.98
N ALA A 519 -24.03 17.15 16.73
CA ALA A 519 -23.12 16.91 15.62
C ALA A 519 -21.73 17.52 15.92
N GLY A 520 -20.82 16.70 16.46
CA GLY A 520 -19.45 17.09 16.85
C GLY A 520 -19.24 17.34 18.35
N GLY A 521 -20.19 16.98 19.21
CA GLY A 521 -20.08 17.11 20.67
C GLY A 521 -19.16 16.09 21.36
N THR A 522 -18.91 16.28 22.65
CA THR A 522 -18.09 15.40 23.49
C THR A 522 -18.71 14.00 23.57
N MET A 523 -17.99 12.95 23.14
CA MET A 523 -18.43 11.56 23.25
C MET A 523 -18.90 11.24 24.68
N SER A 524 -20.14 10.76 24.84
CA SER A 524 -20.67 10.35 26.14
C SER A 524 -20.32 8.89 26.47
N ALA A 525 -20.82 8.43 27.62
CA ALA A 525 -20.52 7.14 28.23
C ALA A 525 -20.69 5.95 27.26
N THR A 526 -19.85 4.93 27.44
CA THR A 526 -20.05 3.61 26.83
C THR A 526 -21.44 3.10 27.19
N ILE A 527 -22.29 2.94 26.17
CA ILE A 527 -23.66 2.44 26.32
C ILE A 527 -23.73 0.93 26.09
N TRP A 528 -22.72 0.37 25.41
CA TRP A 528 -22.58 -1.06 25.20
C TRP A 528 -21.12 -1.41 24.86
N GLU A 529 -20.67 -2.61 25.26
CA GLU A 529 -19.32 -3.09 25.02
C GLU A 529 -19.28 -4.60 24.83
N ARG A 530 -18.45 -5.06 23.90
CA ARG A 530 -18.01 -6.45 23.73
C ARG A 530 -16.50 -6.53 23.78
N GLN A 531 -15.97 -7.48 24.55
CA GLN A 531 -14.54 -7.73 24.67
C GLN A 531 -14.12 -9.13 24.16
N GLY A 532 -12.97 -9.19 23.51
CA GLY A 532 -12.29 -10.44 23.19
C GLY A 532 -13.12 -11.40 22.34
N ALA A 533 -13.32 -12.63 22.82
CA ALA A 533 -14.06 -13.69 22.12
C ALA A 533 -15.52 -13.83 22.57
N GLU A 534 -16.07 -12.83 23.27
CA GLU A 534 -17.49 -12.82 23.64
C GLU A 534 -18.37 -12.98 22.38
N PRO A 535 -19.48 -13.73 22.45
CA PRO A 535 -20.40 -13.88 21.33
C PRO A 535 -20.85 -12.52 20.80
N ASP A 536 -21.02 -12.42 19.49
CA ASP A 536 -21.57 -11.21 18.91
C ASP A 536 -23.00 -10.97 19.46
N PRO A 537 -23.30 -9.75 19.95
CA PRO A 537 -24.62 -9.41 20.46
C PRO A 537 -25.69 -9.62 19.40
N VAL A 538 -26.81 -10.19 19.84
CA VAL A 538 -28.07 -10.25 19.09
C VAL A 538 -28.95 -9.03 19.41
N THR A 539 -28.68 -8.36 20.54
CA THR A 539 -29.43 -7.21 21.04
C THR A 539 -28.46 -6.21 21.65
N MET A 540 -28.60 -4.93 21.27
CA MET A 540 -27.96 -3.80 21.93
C MET A 540 -29.05 -2.90 22.52
N THR A 541 -29.00 -2.68 23.83
CA THR A 541 -29.95 -1.78 24.52
C THR A 541 -29.25 -0.49 24.87
N PHE A 542 -29.89 0.64 24.59
CA PHE A 542 -29.32 1.97 24.80
C PHE A 542 -30.34 2.87 25.49
N VAL A 543 -29.95 3.46 26.62
CA VAL A 543 -30.75 4.51 27.24
C VAL A 543 -30.43 5.81 26.52
N ALA A 544 -31.46 6.46 25.95
CA ALA A 544 -31.28 7.76 25.34
C ALA A 544 -30.82 8.75 26.42
N PRO A 545 -29.83 9.61 26.13
CA PRO A 545 -29.41 10.63 27.08
C PRO A 545 -30.58 11.59 27.36
N ASP A 546 -30.65 12.15 28.58
CA ASP A 546 -31.62 13.18 28.99
C ASP A 546 -31.34 14.52 28.27
N SER A 547 -31.48 14.55 26.93
CA SER A 547 -31.28 15.73 26.10
C SER A 547 -32.41 15.86 25.08
N PRO A 548 -33.11 17.01 25.02
CA PRO A 548 -34.25 17.22 24.12
C PRO A 548 -33.87 17.41 22.64
N VAL A 549 -32.57 17.38 22.31
CA VAL A 549 -32.07 17.76 20.98
C VAL A 549 -30.89 16.86 20.56
N TYR A 550 -30.90 16.47 19.28
CA TYR A 550 -29.97 15.64 18.48
C TYR A 550 -28.90 14.82 19.23
N TRP A 551 -28.89 13.51 19.01
CA TRP A 551 -27.78 12.66 19.46
C TRP A 551 -27.34 11.65 18.40
N ASP A 552 -26.04 11.39 18.37
CA ASP A 552 -25.39 10.46 17.45
C ASP A 552 -25.04 9.15 18.16
N LEU A 553 -25.19 8.04 17.45
CA LEU A 553 -24.70 6.72 17.86
C LEU A 553 -23.43 6.40 17.07
N PHE A 554 -22.34 6.17 17.79
CA PHE A 554 -21.05 5.75 17.25
C PHE A 554 -20.78 4.29 17.56
N LEU A 555 -20.09 3.61 16.64
CA LEU A 555 -19.50 2.30 16.84
C LEU A 555 -17.99 2.42 16.72
N ASP A 556 -17.29 2.04 17.78
CA ASP A 556 -15.84 1.95 17.80
C ASP A 556 -15.41 0.50 17.76
N VAL A 557 -14.54 0.18 16.81
CA VAL A 557 -13.96 -1.13 16.64
C VAL A 557 -12.48 -1.00 16.94
N GLN A 558 -12.05 -1.56 18.07
CA GLN A 558 -10.66 -1.67 18.42
C GLN A 558 -10.11 -3.01 17.93
N LEU A 559 -8.99 -2.94 17.22
CA LEU A 559 -8.26 -4.09 16.70
C LEU A 559 -7.22 -4.59 17.72
N THR A 560 -6.71 -5.80 17.53
CA THR A 560 -5.71 -6.41 18.42
C THR A 560 -4.37 -5.68 18.45
N ASP A 561 -4.02 -4.97 17.39
CA ASP A 561 -2.82 -4.13 17.31
C ASP A 561 -2.99 -2.77 18.02
N GLY A 562 -4.18 -2.49 18.57
CA GLY A 562 -4.51 -1.27 19.30
C GLY A 562 -5.17 -0.17 18.46
N PHE A 563 -5.23 -0.32 17.13
CA PHE A 563 -5.91 0.65 16.26
C PHE A 563 -7.42 0.67 16.52
N THR A 564 -8.03 1.86 16.52
CA THR A 564 -9.47 2.03 16.75
C THR A 564 -10.12 2.76 15.58
N ILE A 565 -11.12 2.15 14.97
CA ILE A 565 -11.96 2.74 13.92
C ILE A 565 -13.25 3.19 14.57
N SER A 566 -13.61 4.47 14.44
CA SER A 566 -14.88 5.02 14.90
C SER A 566 -15.75 5.40 13.71
N THR A 567 -17.02 5.01 13.73
CA THR A 567 -17.99 5.41 12.69
C THR A 567 -19.33 5.79 13.31
N ARG A 568 -19.98 6.81 12.75
CA ARG A 568 -21.33 7.21 13.14
C ARG A 568 -22.35 6.29 12.45
N LEU A 569 -23.07 5.50 13.25
CA LEU A 569 -24.11 4.60 12.77
C LEU A 569 -25.40 5.34 12.42
N ALA A 570 -25.81 6.29 13.26
CA ALA A 570 -27.07 7.01 13.10
C ALA A 570 -27.09 8.31 13.91
N THR A 571 -27.93 9.24 13.47
CA THR A 571 -28.32 10.47 14.15
C THR A 571 -29.80 10.40 14.48
N PHE A 572 -30.13 10.66 15.74
CA PHE A 572 -31.48 10.64 16.26
C PHE A 572 -31.93 12.05 16.63
N TYR A 573 -33.19 12.35 16.33
CA TYR A 573 -33.83 13.60 16.70
C TYR A 573 -35.19 13.35 17.35
N GLY A 574 -35.61 14.29 18.19
CA GLY A 574 -36.94 14.29 18.79
C GLY A 574 -38.01 14.37 17.70
N GLY A 575 -39.15 13.73 17.96
CA GLY A 575 -40.31 13.80 17.09
C GLY A 575 -41.23 14.94 17.49
N TYR A 576 -42.07 15.38 16.55
CA TYR A 576 -43.19 16.25 16.87
C TYR A 576 -44.46 15.71 16.21
N SER A 577 -45.57 15.75 16.94
CA SER A 577 -46.90 15.59 16.38
C SER A 577 -47.60 16.93 16.33
N SER A 578 -48.38 17.16 15.27
CA SER A 578 -49.30 18.28 15.18
C SER A 578 -50.72 17.75 15.02
N SER A 579 -51.66 18.38 15.70
CA SER A 579 -53.08 18.18 15.44
C SER A 579 -53.71 19.55 15.29
N GLY A 580 -54.42 19.78 14.20
CA GLY A 580 -54.97 21.10 13.92
C GLY A 580 -56.32 21.06 13.25
N LYS A 581 -57.05 22.16 13.40
CA LYS A 581 -58.22 22.47 12.59
C LYS A 581 -57.99 23.80 11.88
N SER A 582 -58.26 23.83 10.57
CA SER A 582 -58.25 25.04 9.77
C SER A 582 -59.64 25.31 9.19
N LEU A 583 -60.04 26.58 9.18
CA LEU A 583 -61.21 27.06 8.45
C LEU A 583 -60.71 27.78 7.20
N SER A 584 -61.02 27.25 6.03
CA SER A 584 -60.62 27.80 4.73
C SER A 584 -61.86 28.23 3.91
N TYR A 585 -61.72 29.23 3.04
CA TYR A 585 -62.76 29.55 2.05
C TYR A 585 -62.19 29.67 0.63
N GLY A 586 -63.02 29.33 -0.38
CA GLY A 586 -62.62 29.35 -1.78
C GLY A 586 -63.78 29.61 -2.76
N TYR A 587 -63.44 30.08 -3.96
CA TYR A 587 -64.37 30.29 -5.07
C TYR A 587 -64.55 29.00 -5.88
N VAL A 588 -65.79 28.55 -6.06
CA VAL A 588 -66.10 27.46 -7.00
C VAL A 588 -67.01 28.02 -8.08
N ASP A 589 -66.41 28.37 -9.22
CA ASP A 589 -67.09 28.87 -10.43
C ASP A 589 -67.73 30.27 -10.24
N SER A 590 -67.90 30.99 -11.36
CA SER A 590 -68.59 32.26 -11.58
C SER A 590 -69.98 32.43 -10.94
N SER A 591 -70.46 31.46 -10.15
CA SER A 591 -71.64 31.58 -9.31
C SER A 591 -71.27 32.24 -7.97
N SER A 592 -71.94 33.33 -7.62
CA SER A 592 -71.60 34.30 -6.58
C SER A 592 -71.68 33.81 -5.11
N TYR A 593 -71.32 32.56 -4.79
CA TYR A 593 -71.45 31.96 -3.46
C TYR A 593 -70.11 31.49 -2.88
N TYR A 594 -69.83 31.86 -1.62
CA TYR A 594 -68.68 31.36 -0.87
C TYR A 594 -68.93 29.91 -0.39
N LYS A 595 -67.93 29.04 -0.54
CA LYS A 595 -67.89 27.75 0.16
C LYS A 595 -66.85 27.82 1.26
N TYR A 596 -67.22 27.38 2.46
CA TYR A 596 -66.33 27.26 3.60
C TYR A 596 -66.03 25.77 3.84
N ALA A 597 -64.76 25.46 4.08
CA ALA A 597 -64.27 24.14 4.44
C ALA A 597 -63.67 24.20 5.85
N VAL A 598 -64.11 23.33 6.75
CA VAL A 598 -63.37 23.05 7.99
C VAL A 598 -62.61 21.76 7.78
N GLU A 599 -61.29 21.85 7.85
CA GLU A 599 -60.37 20.72 7.74
C GLU A 599 -59.84 20.38 9.13
N SER A 600 -59.85 19.10 9.47
CA SER A 600 -59.13 18.61 10.64
C SER A 600 -57.99 17.70 10.18
N GLY A 601 -56.77 18.07 10.54
CA GLY A 601 -55.56 17.37 10.17
C GLY A 601 -54.84 16.84 11.40
N LYS A 602 -54.26 15.65 11.27
CA LYS A 602 -53.24 15.16 12.20
C LYS A 602 -51.98 14.88 11.42
N SER A 603 -50.85 15.27 11.98
CA SER A 603 -49.55 14.84 11.51
C SER A 603 -48.70 14.32 12.66
N ALA A 604 -47.93 13.29 12.38
CA ALA A 604 -46.84 12.87 13.24
C ALA A 604 -45.58 12.82 12.40
N SER A 605 -44.50 13.36 12.94
CA SER A 605 -43.19 13.25 12.32
C SER A 605 -42.18 12.68 13.31
N LEU A 606 -41.42 11.72 12.82
CA LEU A 606 -40.19 11.24 13.44
C LEU A 606 -39.16 11.16 12.33
N GLY A 607 -37.89 11.31 12.69
CA GLY A 607 -36.93 10.67 11.84
C GLY A 607 -35.59 10.36 12.46
N ILE A 608 -34.85 9.65 11.62
CA ILE A 608 -33.57 9.05 11.93
C ILE A 608 -32.74 9.38 10.70
N SER A 609 -31.76 10.26 10.86
CA SER A 609 -30.84 10.54 9.78
C SER A 609 -29.67 9.57 9.92
N ARG A 610 -29.38 8.81 8.87
CA ARG A 610 -28.15 8.03 8.81
C ARG A 610 -27.11 8.87 8.11
N ASP A 611 -25.91 8.92 8.66
CA ASP A 611 -24.86 9.81 8.17
C ASP A 611 -24.48 9.46 6.73
N ARG A 612 -24.73 10.39 5.80
CA ARG A 612 -24.21 10.35 4.42
C ARG A 612 -22.79 10.92 4.44
N GLY A 613 -21.87 10.22 5.11
CA GLY A 613 -20.49 10.66 5.24
C GLY A 613 -19.85 10.89 3.87
N ARG A 614 -19.40 12.13 3.63
CA ARG A 614 -18.42 12.46 2.58
C ARG A 614 -17.10 11.81 2.97
N ASP A 615 -16.95 10.53 2.66
CA ASP A 615 -15.69 9.87 2.30
C ASP A 615 -15.94 8.36 2.22
N LYS A 616 -15.93 7.85 0.97
CA LYS A 616 -15.78 6.44 0.60
C LYS A 616 -16.61 5.41 1.39
N THR A 617 -17.94 5.54 1.43
CA THR A 617 -18.82 4.37 1.60
C THR A 617 -20.20 4.59 0.97
N ILE A 618 -20.61 3.61 0.14
CA ILE A 618 -21.95 3.24 -0.35
C ILE A 618 -23.01 4.33 -0.43
N SER A 619 -23.41 4.65 -1.67
CA SER A 619 -24.61 5.41 -1.98
C SER A 619 -25.87 4.69 -1.48
N ILE A 620 -26.62 5.35 -0.58
CA ILE A 620 -28.02 5.02 -0.29
C ILE A 620 -28.84 6.22 -0.78
N SER A 621 -29.12 6.26 -2.08
CA SER A 621 -30.10 7.17 -2.65
C SER A 621 -31.31 6.36 -3.08
N GLY A 622 -32.33 6.37 -2.23
CA GLY A 622 -33.64 5.79 -2.52
C GLY A 622 -34.66 6.90 -2.75
N TYR A 623 -34.86 7.27 -4.00
CA TYR A 623 -36.11 7.89 -4.42
C TYR A 623 -37.19 6.79 -4.39
N THR A 624 -38.23 6.95 -3.57
CA THR A 624 -39.44 6.15 -3.68
C THR A 624 -40.22 6.58 -4.92
N ASN A 625 -40.48 5.66 -5.84
CA ASN A 625 -41.63 5.79 -6.72
C ASN A 625 -42.88 5.34 -5.92
N PRO A 626 -43.98 6.12 -5.94
CA PRO A 626 -45.17 5.84 -5.15
C PRO A 626 -45.97 4.72 -5.82
N THR A 627 -46.37 3.70 -5.05
CA THR A 627 -47.44 2.81 -5.48
C THR A 627 -48.47 2.61 -4.38
N ASN A 628 -49.67 3.11 -4.70
CA ASN A 628 -51.01 2.68 -4.30
C ASN A 628 -51.36 2.87 -2.82
N THR A 629 -52.25 3.79 -2.42
CA THR A 629 -53.52 4.21 -3.04
C THR A 629 -53.86 5.64 -2.64
N LEU A 630 -53.89 6.54 -3.63
CA LEU A 630 -54.56 7.84 -3.50
C LEU A 630 -56.06 7.60 -3.72
N THR A 631 -56.89 7.71 -2.67
CA THR A 631 -58.35 7.77 -2.87
C THR A 631 -58.72 9.21 -3.19
N VAL A 632 -58.73 9.57 -4.48
CA VAL A 632 -59.28 10.86 -4.91
C VAL A 632 -60.80 10.79 -4.82
N GLN A 633 -61.39 11.39 -3.78
CA GLN A 633 -62.83 11.70 -3.81
C GLN A 633 -63.03 13.11 -4.38
N SER A 634 -63.47 13.15 -5.63
CA SER A 634 -63.86 14.39 -6.31
C SER A 634 -65.30 14.74 -5.94
N TYR A 635 -65.50 15.89 -5.28
CA TYR A 635 -66.79 16.53 -5.14
C TYR A 635 -66.72 17.95 -5.70
N GLY A 636 -67.22 18.14 -6.92
CA GLY A 636 -67.48 19.46 -7.51
C GLY A 636 -66.30 20.44 -7.45
N GLY A 637 -65.24 20.17 -8.22
CA GLY A 637 -64.11 21.09 -8.44
C GLY A 637 -63.09 21.20 -7.30
N PHE A 638 -63.35 20.58 -6.14
CA PHE A 638 -62.42 20.53 -5.02
C PHE A 638 -61.49 19.31 -5.13
N VAL A 639 -60.18 19.53 -5.04
CA VAL A 639 -59.16 18.46 -5.00
C VAL A 639 -58.49 18.50 -3.62
N ALA A 640 -58.98 17.68 -2.68
CA ALA A 640 -58.25 17.37 -1.47
C ALA A 640 -57.39 16.12 -1.73
N SER A 641 -56.08 16.23 -1.53
CA SER A 641 -55.15 15.10 -1.63
C SER A 641 -54.71 14.64 -0.25
N GLU A 642 -55.04 13.40 0.10
CA GLU A 642 -54.38 12.68 1.19
C GLU A 642 -52.99 12.25 0.68
N GLY A 643 -51.93 12.84 1.22
CA GLY A 643 -50.60 12.76 0.61
C GLY A 643 -49.47 12.74 1.63
N VAL A 644 -48.54 11.79 1.44
CA VAL A 644 -47.24 11.77 2.10
C VAL A 644 -46.31 12.72 1.34
N VAL A 645 -45.93 13.83 1.96
CA VAL A 645 -44.85 14.70 1.45
C VAL A 645 -43.54 14.27 2.13
N VAL A 646 -42.69 13.53 1.40
CA VAL A 646 -41.34 13.21 1.85
C VAL A 646 -40.38 14.22 1.25
N ASP A 647 -40.06 15.26 2.02
CA ASP A 647 -38.80 15.98 1.83
C ASP A 647 -38.10 16.04 3.19
N SER A 648 -36.84 15.59 3.23
CA SER A 648 -36.05 15.08 4.37
C SER A 648 -36.36 13.64 4.84
N ASP A 649 -35.32 12.91 5.30
CA ASP A 649 -35.31 11.50 5.73
C ASP A 649 -36.17 11.22 7.01
N GLY A 650 -37.40 11.74 7.05
CA GLY A 650 -38.37 11.59 8.13
C GLY A 650 -39.63 10.88 7.66
N TYR A 651 -40.18 10.02 8.51
CA TYR A 651 -41.51 9.45 8.31
C TYR A 651 -42.52 10.51 8.75
N ARG A 652 -43.34 10.98 7.80
CA ARG A 652 -44.44 11.91 8.07
C ARG A 652 -45.74 11.27 7.60
N GLU A 653 -46.64 11.02 8.55
CA GLU A 653 -48.00 10.59 8.24
C GLU A 653 -48.92 11.80 8.43
N TYR A 654 -49.67 12.15 7.39
CA TYR A 654 -50.70 13.18 7.41
C TYR A 654 -52.04 12.49 7.17
N ALA A 655 -53.00 12.67 8.08
CA ALA A 655 -54.36 12.15 7.92
C ALA A 655 -55.36 13.30 8.06
N LEU A 656 -56.21 13.46 7.05
CA LEU A 656 -57.37 14.35 7.14
C LEU A 656 -58.48 13.59 7.86
N THR A 657 -58.74 13.95 9.11
CA THR A 657 -59.68 13.20 9.95
C THR A 657 -61.14 13.61 9.77
N GLY A 658 -61.39 14.67 8.98
CA GLY A 658 -62.73 15.16 8.67
C GLY A 658 -62.70 16.42 7.81
N LEU A 659 -63.65 16.52 6.88
CA LEU A 659 -63.91 17.66 6.02
C LEU A 659 -65.40 18.01 6.11
N GLU A 660 -65.72 19.23 6.52
CA GLU A 660 -67.08 19.75 6.52
C GLU A 660 -67.19 20.87 5.48
N VAL A 661 -68.03 20.68 4.46
CA VAL A 661 -68.28 21.68 3.42
C VAL A 661 -69.61 22.36 3.65
N TYR A 662 -69.57 23.66 3.92
CA TYR A 662 -70.77 24.48 4.10
C TYR A 662 -71.15 25.13 2.77
N GLN A 663 -72.31 24.76 2.24
CA GLN A 663 -72.92 25.41 1.07
C GLN A 663 -74.11 26.24 1.54
N GLY A 664 -73.96 27.56 1.61
CA GLY A 664 -75.05 28.46 2.03
C GLY A 664 -74.85 29.89 1.55
N GLY A 665 -75.90 30.49 0.99
CA GLY A 665 -75.92 31.86 0.46
C GLY A 665 -75.86 32.99 1.49
N SER A 666 -75.13 32.79 2.59
CA SER A 666 -74.85 33.81 3.61
C SER A 666 -73.59 34.59 3.21
N THR A 667 -73.63 35.92 3.35
CA THR A 667 -72.46 36.80 3.19
C THR A 667 -71.61 36.92 4.48
N GLU A 668 -72.07 36.36 5.60
CA GLU A 668 -71.29 36.25 6.82
C GLU A 668 -70.68 34.85 6.97
N PRO A 669 -69.37 34.73 7.27
CA PRO A 669 -68.74 33.45 7.57
C PRO A 669 -69.44 32.80 8.79
N PRO A 670 -69.58 31.47 8.82
CA PRO A 670 -70.05 30.80 10.03
C PRO A 670 -69.13 31.20 11.19
N LYS A 671 -69.70 31.71 12.29
CA LYS A 671 -68.92 32.04 13.48
C LYS A 671 -68.21 30.78 13.96
N TYR A 672 -66.88 30.82 14.01
CA TYR A 672 -66.07 29.79 14.64
C TYR A 672 -66.62 29.56 16.05
N ASP A 673 -67.23 28.40 16.30
CA ASP A 673 -67.71 28.04 17.64
C ASP A 673 -66.55 27.33 18.37
N PRO A 674 -65.89 27.99 19.34
CA PRO A 674 -64.76 27.43 20.07
C PRO A 674 -65.15 26.20 20.92
N ARG A 675 -66.45 25.86 21.02
CA ARG A 675 -66.91 24.62 21.67
C ARG A 675 -66.76 23.37 20.79
N PHE A 676 -66.42 23.52 19.51
CA PHE A 676 -65.87 22.44 18.67
C PHE A 676 -64.35 22.30 18.85
N ALA A 677 -63.85 22.71 20.01
CA ALA A 677 -62.50 22.44 20.51
C ALA A 677 -62.07 21.01 20.15
N VAL A 678 -60.79 20.89 19.77
CA VAL A 678 -60.09 19.65 19.46
C VAL A 678 -60.65 18.49 20.29
N ALA A 679 -61.48 17.65 19.68
CA ALA A 679 -61.78 16.36 20.26
C ALA A 679 -60.46 15.58 20.18
N LEU A 680 -59.83 15.38 21.35
CA LEU A 680 -58.71 14.48 21.58
C LEU A 680 -59.13 13.05 21.21
N ASN A 681 -59.29 12.76 19.93
CA ASN A 681 -59.19 11.40 19.44
C ASN A 681 -57.72 11.19 19.12
N ALA A 682 -57.00 10.56 20.05
CA ALA A 682 -55.72 9.94 19.74
C ALA A 682 -55.88 9.05 18.50
N PHE A 683 -54.80 8.88 17.74
CA PHE A 683 -54.72 8.04 16.55
C PHE A 683 -55.51 6.73 16.73
N ASN A 684 -56.65 6.61 16.04
CA ASN A 684 -57.37 5.36 15.89
C ASN A 684 -57.22 4.92 14.44
N ALA A 685 -56.29 3.99 14.20
CA ALA A 685 -56.51 3.01 13.15
C ALA A 685 -57.77 2.19 13.53
N THR A 686 -58.57 1.89 12.52
CA THR A 686 -59.94 1.34 12.55
C THR A 686 -60.29 0.38 13.71
N PRO A 687 -61.41 0.59 14.43
CA PRO A 687 -61.89 -0.32 15.48
C PRO A 687 -62.91 -1.32 14.94
N ILE A 688 -62.71 -2.64 15.13
CA ILE A 688 -63.81 -3.60 15.31
C ILE A 688 -63.36 -4.71 16.29
N GLY A 689 -63.79 -4.61 17.56
CA GLY A 689 -63.64 -5.65 18.57
C GLY A 689 -63.22 -5.10 19.93
N GLU A 690 -64.05 -5.29 20.95
CA GLU A 690 -64.05 -4.61 22.25
C GLU A 690 -62.73 -4.71 23.06
N GLY A 691 -62.25 -3.55 23.50
CA GLY A 691 -61.12 -3.39 24.40
C GLY A 691 -60.28 -2.18 23.99
N LEU A 692 -60.52 -1.00 24.60
CA LEU A 692 -59.68 0.18 24.37
C LEU A 692 -58.25 -0.12 24.87
N PRO A 693 -57.22 -0.10 24.00
CA PRO A 693 -55.84 -0.22 24.45
C PRO A 693 -55.41 1.05 25.18
N THR A 694 -54.78 0.90 26.35
CA THR A 694 -54.26 2.01 27.18
C THR A 694 -52.93 2.60 26.67
N LYS A 695 -52.56 2.31 25.42
CA LYS A 695 -51.28 2.65 24.79
C LYS A 695 -51.50 2.95 23.31
N TRP A 696 -50.74 3.89 22.76
CA TRP A 696 -50.60 4.01 21.30
C TRP A 696 -49.41 3.19 20.82
N GLU A 697 -49.53 2.64 19.62
CA GLU A 697 -48.48 1.87 18.94
C GLU A 697 -48.30 2.40 17.52
N ALA A 698 -47.05 2.65 17.12
CA ALA A 698 -46.69 2.93 15.72
C ALA A 698 -45.65 1.92 15.24
N VAL A 699 -45.88 1.38 14.04
CA VAL A 699 -45.05 0.34 13.41
C VAL A 699 -44.50 0.90 12.11
N ILE A 700 -43.19 1.10 12.03
CA ILE A 700 -42.52 1.60 10.82
C ILE A 700 -41.69 0.47 10.23
N GLU A 701 -42.03 0.05 9.01
CA GLU A 701 -41.32 -1.02 8.29
C GLU A 701 -40.36 -0.44 7.25
N ARG A 702 -39.09 -0.89 7.26
CA ARG A 702 -38.11 -0.52 6.23
C ARG A 702 -38.06 -1.56 5.13
N VAL A 703 -38.36 -1.17 3.89
CA VAL A 703 -38.14 -2.00 2.70
C VAL A 703 -36.78 -1.69 2.06
N TYR A 704 -36.05 -2.72 1.59
CA TYR A 704 -34.81 -2.52 0.84
C TYR A 704 -35.09 -2.13 -0.61
N TYR A 705 -34.31 -1.18 -1.13
CA TYR A 705 -34.23 -0.97 -2.57
C TYR A 705 -33.43 -2.09 -3.25
N ARG A 706 -33.67 -2.31 -4.55
CA ARG A 706 -33.00 -3.33 -5.35
C ARG A 706 -31.47 -3.25 -5.26
N GLY A 707 -30.87 -2.06 -5.36
CA GLY A 707 -29.42 -1.88 -5.24
C GLY A 707 -28.87 -2.04 -3.82
N GLU A 708 -29.67 -1.77 -2.77
CA GLU A 708 -29.28 -1.99 -1.38
C GLU A 708 -29.34 -3.48 -1.02
N ALA A 709 -30.40 -4.16 -1.46
CA ALA A 709 -30.54 -5.60 -1.30
C ALA A 709 -29.39 -6.36 -2.00
N GLU A 710 -29.02 -5.96 -3.22
CA GLU A 710 -27.89 -6.52 -3.98
C GLU A 710 -26.55 -6.26 -3.27
N PHE A 711 -26.35 -5.06 -2.73
CA PHE A 711 -25.16 -4.73 -1.93
C PHE A 711 -25.09 -5.58 -0.64
N LEU A 712 -26.18 -5.70 0.11
CA LEU A 712 -26.23 -6.50 1.33
C LEU A 712 -26.06 -7.99 1.02
N GLN A 713 -26.63 -8.49 -0.08
CA GLN A 713 -26.39 -9.84 -0.61
C GLN A 713 -24.91 -10.12 -0.82
N ALA A 714 -24.17 -9.11 -1.29
CA ALA A 714 -22.73 -9.21 -1.48
C ALA A 714 -21.93 -9.26 -0.16
N PHE A 715 -22.52 -9.01 1.01
CA PHE A 715 -21.84 -9.19 2.30
C PHE A 715 -22.49 -10.26 3.17
N MET A 716 -23.73 -10.61 2.86
CA MET A 716 -24.60 -11.45 3.66
C MET A 716 -25.31 -12.42 2.72
N PRO A 717 -25.00 -13.73 2.76
CA PRO A 717 -25.71 -14.71 1.94
C PRO A 717 -27.21 -14.74 2.25
N ASP A 718 -27.59 -14.39 3.49
CA ASP A 718 -28.97 -14.13 3.91
C ASP A 718 -29.14 -12.63 4.12
N VAL A 719 -29.70 -11.93 3.11
CA VAL A 719 -30.07 -10.52 3.27
C VAL A 719 -31.02 -10.45 4.46
N PRO A 720 -30.71 -9.62 5.47
CA PRO A 720 -31.55 -9.51 6.64
C PRO A 720 -32.91 -9.02 6.17
N PRO A 721 -34.03 -9.49 6.74
CA PRO A 721 -35.34 -9.00 6.34
C PRO A 721 -35.46 -7.48 6.59
N PRO A 722 -36.40 -6.81 5.91
CA PRO A 722 -36.94 -5.52 6.34
C PRO A 722 -37.01 -5.45 7.88
N PHE A 723 -36.53 -4.36 8.47
CA PHE A 723 -36.64 -4.18 9.91
C PHE A 723 -37.85 -3.35 10.27
N THR A 724 -38.34 -3.57 11.48
CA THR A 724 -39.51 -2.87 12.02
C THR A 724 -39.11 -2.02 13.22
N ILE A 725 -39.64 -0.81 13.30
CA ILE A 725 -39.54 0.06 14.47
C ILE A 725 -40.89 0.06 15.18
N HIS A 726 -40.91 -0.37 16.44
CA HIS A 726 -42.09 -0.30 17.31
C HIS A 726 -41.94 0.87 18.30
N LEU A 727 -42.89 1.79 18.25
CA LEU A 727 -42.97 2.91 19.17
C LEU A 727 -44.22 2.75 20.03
N SER A 728 -44.09 2.94 21.34
CA SER A 728 -45.25 2.94 22.21
C SER A 728 -45.13 3.98 23.32
N GLY A 729 -46.27 4.52 23.74
CA GLY A 729 -46.31 5.50 24.82
C GLY A 729 -47.63 5.52 25.57
N PRO A 730 -47.66 6.13 26.76
CA PRO A 730 -48.90 6.36 27.51
C PRO A 730 -49.75 7.42 26.79
N GLN A 731 -51.08 7.28 26.87
CA GLN A 731 -51.99 8.36 26.49
C GLN A 731 -52.00 9.40 27.63
N GLN A 732 -51.61 10.65 27.33
CA GLN A 732 -51.77 11.80 28.25
C GLN A 732 -52.74 12.80 27.67
#